data_AF-A0A7S4SF85-F1
#
_entry.id   AF-A0A7S4SF85-F1
#
_cell.length_a   1.000
_cell.length_b   1.000
_cell.length_c   1.000
_cell.angle_alpha   90.00
_cell.angle_beta   90.00
_cell.angle_gamma   90.00
#
_symmetry.space_group_name_H-M   'P 1'
#
loop_
_entity.id
_entity.type
_entity.pdbx_description
1 polymer ?
#
loop_
_entity_poly.entity_id
_entity_poly.type
_entity_poly.pdbx_seq_one_letter_code
_entity_poly.pdbx_strand_id
1 'polypeptide(L)'
;PPPQHPPFTPLDQRRRPLPPRRQVSLPAIPLGPLLPLLLASLAVPSPAAEAPAPAGDCAPRGAAAAAVAEHLLMQMKGPHLEKAAADAVDGAAKGGAADPAGAKSSKGQLESSEPTLRELMEAMQRTQDMVSSLESQMAQMSSCCNCSSGSGGGGKNKTAGQQTTTTTMTGPVSAGGRPTTTTAVTTTTSRPKQRPTTITMTATTTTTTSMTATVAPTTTNPTPVEVGLCAAFGDPHFITFDGGHTTLVGERTIWLVKTASVWLQALSKGSDGKLLGIAAGGAFMDGHVLILYRETVDGAIHALFDGRPILNATVDRFEEPEVLEAHKDVEWDAAIHNNKILKLRTEAKFSIGEWHERFLGQPRGGLYLFKLPDGLEVTVTGVDFMSVVIAMPRPAQGAPPQGGYCGNYNGIPEDDAKPVVPSWNTPLGTGLGPVPRSLNLFKGKSAPASLVAYTSALEEQPEARRPEEGELRSLRELLDVVARCPEELKAQASERCSRVEDARMQRDCIFDVCLTKDVQAADEALAGEVLRDAINAKGVPIFMGHGECLDSRSQRFTSIGTNLRTDSECQEVLRQLALTKGVLGSQIRRGSSCQVIVDVSVDPTSVKIPGGWSPGGSGTAEPYVWGAGQGLIRDISRDASWSCWQLN
;
A
#
# COMPACT_ATOMS: atom_id res chain seq x y z
N PRO A 1 -53.16 7.51 22.74
CA PRO A 1 -53.07 8.61 21.74
C PRO A 1 -51.90 9.55 22.07
N PRO A 2 -50.85 9.60 21.23
CA PRO A 2 -49.74 10.54 21.45
C PRO A 2 -50.09 11.94 20.91
N PRO A 3 -49.42 13.01 21.39
CA PRO A 3 -49.76 14.39 21.03
C PRO A 3 -49.18 14.80 19.67
N GLN A 4 -49.94 15.64 18.96
CA GLN A 4 -49.60 16.18 17.64
C GLN A 4 -48.65 17.39 17.77
N HIS A 5 -47.59 17.41 16.97
CA HIS A 5 -46.76 18.61 16.75
C HIS A 5 -47.40 19.54 15.69
N PRO A 6 -47.21 20.87 15.80
CA PRO A 6 -47.71 21.82 14.80
C PRO A 6 -46.79 21.92 13.57
N PRO A 7 -47.32 22.34 12.40
CA PRO A 7 -46.57 22.38 11.16
C PRO A 7 -45.69 23.64 11.04
N PHE A 8 -44.49 23.45 10.47
CA PHE A 8 -43.56 24.52 10.10
C PHE A 8 -44.03 25.27 8.84
N THR A 9 -44.03 26.61 8.89
CA THR A 9 -44.10 27.49 7.72
C THR A 9 -42.70 27.82 7.19
N PRO A 10 -42.49 27.92 5.85
CA PRO A 10 -41.19 28.27 5.29
C PRO A 10 -40.96 29.78 5.29
N LEU A 11 -39.73 30.19 5.67
CA LEU A 11 -39.23 31.56 5.62
C LEU A 11 -38.79 31.94 4.19
N ASP A 12 -39.40 33.00 3.66
CA ASP A 12 -39.06 33.68 2.40
C ASP A 12 -37.73 34.43 2.55
N GLN A 13 -36.69 34.04 1.79
CA GLN A 13 -35.42 34.76 1.71
C GLN A 13 -35.28 35.45 0.35
N ARG A 14 -35.70 36.71 0.25
CA ARG A 14 -35.28 37.62 -0.83
C ARG A 14 -34.03 38.39 -0.40
N ARG A 15 -32.87 38.04 -0.96
CA ARG A 15 -31.64 38.85 -0.86
C ARG A 15 -31.63 39.92 -1.97
N ARG A 16 -31.37 41.17 -1.60
CA ARG A 16 -31.05 42.27 -2.52
C ARG A 16 -29.57 42.24 -2.92
N PRO A 17 -29.21 42.64 -4.15
CA PRO A 17 -27.81 42.72 -4.58
C PRO A 17 -27.12 44.00 -4.07
N LEU A 18 -25.84 43.89 -3.71
CA LEU A 18 -24.94 45.00 -3.40
C LEU A 18 -24.25 45.54 -4.68
N PRO A 19 -23.85 46.82 -4.71
CA PRO A 19 -23.25 47.45 -5.89
C PRO A 19 -21.76 47.13 -6.05
N PRO A 20 -21.19 47.26 -7.27
CA PRO A 20 -19.82 46.87 -7.56
C PRO A 20 -18.80 47.90 -7.07
N ARG A 21 -17.68 47.41 -6.52
CA ARG A 21 -16.50 48.20 -6.14
C ARG A 21 -15.63 48.49 -7.38
N ARG A 22 -15.23 49.76 -7.53
CA ARG A 22 -14.22 50.24 -8.50
C ARG A 22 -12.83 49.70 -8.12
N GLN A 23 -12.12 49.13 -9.10
CA GLN A 23 -10.68 48.90 -9.04
C GLN A 23 -9.93 50.16 -9.50
N VAL A 24 -8.85 50.50 -8.78
CA VAL A 24 -7.87 51.52 -9.18
C VAL A 24 -6.60 50.77 -9.59
N SER A 25 -6.14 51.02 -10.82
CA SER A 25 -4.89 50.47 -11.35
C SER A 25 -3.72 51.41 -11.04
N LEU A 26 -2.58 50.86 -10.59
CA LEU A 26 -1.30 51.55 -10.49
C LEU A 26 -0.35 51.05 -11.61
N PRO A 27 0.55 51.91 -12.14
CA PRO A 27 1.39 51.56 -13.28
C PRO A 27 2.62 50.73 -12.89
N ALA A 28 3.01 49.82 -13.79
CA ALA A 28 4.21 49.00 -13.70
C ALA A 28 5.49 49.81 -14.03
N ILE A 29 6.58 49.53 -13.32
CA ILE A 29 7.93 50.06 -13.58
C ILE A 29 8.77 48.92 -14.19
N PRO A 30 9.47 49.14 -15.32
CA PRO A 30 10.30 48.11 -15.92
C PRO A 30 11.67 48.01 -15.22
N LEU A 31 12.07 46.80 -14.84
CA LEU A 31 13.41 46.48 -14.35
C LEU A 31 14.22 45.78 -15.43
N GLY A 32 15.21 46.50 -15.95
CA GLY A 32 16.40 46.01 -16.65
C GLY A 32 17.34 47.21 -16.82
N PRO A 33 18.69 47.10 -16.78
CA PRO A 33 19.55 45.91 -16.81
C PRO A 33 20.57 45.86 -15.63
N LEU A 34 20.64 44.76 -14.87
CA LEU A 34 21.70 44.56 -13.84
C LEU A 34 22.39 43.19 -13.88
N LEU A 35 22.03 42.32 -14.81
CA LEU A 35 22.57 40.96 -14.90
C LEU A 35 23.99 40.83 -15.50
N PRO A 36 24.52 41.74 -16.36
CA PRO A 36 25.87 41.58 -16.91
C PRO A 36 27.01 41.91 -15.94
N LEU A 37 26.74 42.55 -14.79
CA LEU A 37 27.77 42.99 -13.83
C LEU A 37 28.09 41.97 -12.73
N LEU A 38 27.22 40.97 -12.52
CA LEU A 38 27.42 39.94 -11.51
C LEU A 38 28.28 38.75 -11.98
N LEU A 39 28.40 38.54 -13.30
CA LEU A 39 29.15 37.42 -13.88
C LEU A 39 30.67 37.67 -14.00
N ALA A 40 31.15 38.89 -13.76
CA ALA A 40 32.58 39.23 -13.86
C ALA A 40 33.39 39.01 -12.57
N SER A 41 32.75 38.68 -11.44
CA SER A 41 33.41 38.61 -10.12
C SER A 41 33.73 37.19 -9.62
N LEU A 42 33.48 36.14 -10.41
CA LEU A 42 33.63 34.74 -10.01
C LEU A 42 34.72 34.00 -10.80
N ALA A 43 35.91 34.59 -10.89
CA ALA A 43 37.11 33.88 -11.34
C ALA A 43 38.12 33.80 -10.18
N VAL A 44 38.21 32.62 -9.55
CA VAL A 44 39.29 32.28 -8.60
C VAL A 44 40.10 31.12 -9.18
N PRO A 45 41.44 31.20 -9.25
CA PRO A 45 42.26 30.16 -9.84
C PRO A 45 42.52 28.99 -8.86
N SER A 46 42.66 27.80 -9.43
CA SER A 46 42.94 26.52 -8.76
C SER A 46 44.31 26.53 -8.04
N PRO A 47 44.45 25.96 -6.82
CA PRO A 47 45.75 25.81 -6.19
C PRO A 47 46.39 24.45 -6.48
N ALA A 48 47.69 24.52 -6.77
CA ALA A 48 48.61 23.38 -6.81
C ALA A 48 49.09 23.02 -5.39
N ALA A 49 49.61 21.80 -5.26
CA ALA A 49 49.98 21.12 -4.03
C ALA A 49 51.12 21.77 -3.23
N GLU A 50 50.98 21.81 -1.90
CA GLU A 50 52.11 21.90 -0.95
C GLU A 50 51.77 21.33 0.45
N ALA A 51 52.81 20.88 1.16
CA ALA A 51 52.82 20.02 2.35
C ALA A 51 52.57 20.77 3.70
N PRO A 52 52.41 20.08 4.86
CA PRO A 52 51.72 20.63 6.02
C PRO A 52 52.63 21.40 6.99
N ALA A 53 52.10 22.47 7.57
CA ALA A 53 52.63 23.20 8.72
C ALA A 53 51.57 23.31 9.84
N PRO A 54 51.96 23.52 11.11
CA PRO A 54 51.21 23.05 12.27
C PRO A 54 50.21 24.06 12.85
N ALA A 55 49.33 23.51 13.69
CA ALA A 55 48.15 24.10 14.31
C ALA A 55 48.35 25.45 15.02
N GLY A 56 47.44 26.38 14.76
CA GLY A 56 47.22 27.60 15.54
C GLY A 56 46.08 28.45 14.97
N ASP A 57 45.05 28.67 15.80
CA ASP A 57 44.00 29.70 15.72
C ASP A 57 42.93 29.66 14.61
N CYS A 58 41.75 29.14 14.97
CA CYS A 58 40.49 29.34 14.24
C CYS A 58 39.76 30.59 14.76
N ALA A 59 39.68 31.63 13.93
CA ALA A 59 38.79 32.79 14.10
C ALA A 59 37.63 32.74 13.07
N PRO A 60 36.47 33.36 13.34
CA PRO A 60 35.22 33.03 12.65
C PRO A 60 35.10 33.77 11.31
N ARG A 61 35.36 33.09 10.20
CA ARG A 61 35.01 33.56 8.84
C ARG A 61 33.91 32.72 8.16
N GLY A 62 33.44 31.63 8.79
CA GLY A 62 32.47 30.71 8.18
C GLY A 62 31.01 31.19 8.17
N ALA A 63 30.58 32.01 9.13
CA ALA A 63 29.17 32.38 9.28
C ALA A 63 28.65 33.30 8.16
N ALA A 64 29.49 34.20 7.63
CA ALA A 64 29.09 35.10 6.57
C ALA A 64 28.98 34.40 5.20
N ALA A 65 29.85 33.42 4.92
CA ALA A 65 29.79 32.65 3.68
C ALA A 65 28.58 31.71 3.64
N ALA A 66 28.24 31.09 4.77
CA ALA A 66 27.04 30.26 4.90
C ALA A 66 25.75 31.06 4.69
N ALA A 67 25.64 32.26 5.27
CA ALA A 67 24.46 33.13 5.11
C ALA A 67 24.29 33.64 3.66
N VAL A 68 25.38 33.92 2.94
CA VAL A 68 25.33 34.31 1.52
C VAL A 68 24.91 33.15 0.63
N ALA A 69 25.39 31.93 0.91
CA ALA A 69 24.99 30.73 0.17
C ALA A 69 23.51 30.38 0.40
N GLU A 70 23.01 30.52 1.63
CA GLU A 70 21.61 30.29 1.98
C GLU A 70 20.67 31.30 1.30
N HIS A 71 21.07 32.58 1.24
CA HIS A 71 20.32 33.62 0.54
C HIS A 71 20.25 33.39 -0.98
N LEU A 72 21.35 32.96 -1.60
CA LEU A 72 21.40 32.58 -3.01
C LEU A 72 20.53 31.34 -3.31
N LEU A 73 20.51 30.35 -2.42
CA LEU A 73 19.67 29.16 -2.55
C LEU A 73 18.17 29.51 -2.47
N MET A 74 17.79 30.45 -1.59
CA MET A 74 16.41 30.95 -1.53
C MET A 74 15.98 31.72 -2.78
N GLN A 75 16.86 32.50 -3.40
CA GLN A 75 16.53 33.22 -4.64
C GLN A 75 16.37 32.27 -5.84
N MET A 76 17.11 31.16 -5.88
CA MET A 76 16.97 30.14 -6.94
C MET A 76 15.72 29.26 -6.77
N LYS A 77 15.19 29.10 -5.54
CA LYS A 77 14.00 28.30 -5.21
C LYS A 77 12.69 29.13 -5.15
N GLY A 78 12.72 30.41 -5.54
CA GLY A 78 11.59 31.33 -5.39
C GLY A 78 10.50 31.27 -6.49
N PRO A 79 9.28 31.78 -6.20
CA PRO A 79 8.09 31.70 -7.06
C PRO A 79 8.21 32.44 -8.41
N HIS A 80 9.31 33.15 -8.65
CA HIS A 80 9.57 33.84 -9.90
C HIS A 80 9.99 32.90 -11.04
N LEU A 81 10.64 31.77 -10.73
CA LEU A 81 11.05 30.79 -11.74
C LEU A 81 9.86 29.94 -12.22
N GLU A 82 8.98 29.53 -11.30
CA GLU A 82 7.75 28.81 -11.64
C GLU A 82 6.79 29.67 -12.45
N LYS A 83 6.67 30.96 -12.11
CA LYS A 83 5.89 31.92 -12.89
C LYS A 83 6.48 32.17 -14.28
N ALA A 84 7.81 32.29 -14.41
CA ALA A 84 8.46 32.44 -15.70
C ALA A 84 8.32 31.19 -16.60
N ALA A 85 8.33 29.99 -16.01
CA ALA A 85 8.08 28.74 -16.72
C ALA A 85 6.60 28.62 -17.14
N ALA A 86 5.66 28.99 -16.28
CA ALA A 86 4.23 29.00 -16.60
C ALA A 86 3.88 30.02 -17.70
N ASP A 87 4.46 31.23 -17.62
CA ASP A 87 4.26 32.28 -18.63
C ASP A 87 4.89 31.90 -19.98
N ALA A 88 6.02 31.15 -19.99
CA ALA A 88 6.63 30.63 -21.21
C ALA A 88 5.79 29.52 -21.89
N VAL A 89 5.14 28.66 -21.09
CA VAL A 89 4.23 27.61 -21.59
C VAL A 89 2.92 28.22 -22.12
N ASP A 90 2.36 29.23 -21.45
CA ASP A 90 1.15 29.93 -21.89
C ASP A 90 1.40 30.81 -23.14
N GLY A 91 2.62 31.34 -23.29
CA GLY A 91 3.07 32.03 -24.51
C GLY A 91 3.18 31.11 -25.72
N ALA A 92 3.66 29.87 -25.54
CA ALA A 92 3.77 28.87 -26.60
C ALA A 92 2.39 28.33 -27.06
N ALA A 93 1.39 28.29 -26.15
CA ALA A 93 0.06 27.78 -26.46
C ALA A 93 -0.83 28.77 -27.24
N LYS A 94 -0.55 30.08 -27.18
CA LYS A 94 -1.38 31.14 -27.79
C LYS A 94 -0.98 31.54 -29.22
N GLY A 95 0.03 30.89 -29.79
CA GLY A 95 0.58 31.21 -31.12
C GLY A 95 -0.09 30.55 -32.34
N GLY A 96 -1.25 29.89 -32.20
CA GLY A 96 -1.79 29.03 -33.27
C GLY A 96 -3.28 29.22 -33.56
N ALA A 97 -3.68 30.34 -34.17
CA ALA A 97 -4.94 30.43 -34.90
C ALA A 97 -4.85 31.51 -36.00
N ALA A 98 -4.57 31.10 -37.23
CA ALA A 98 -4.76 31.92 -38.42
C ALA A 98 -5.43 31.07 -39.53
N ASP A 99 -6.47 31.65 -40.13
CA ASP A 99 -7.31 31.12 -41.21
C ASP A 99 -6.53 30.73 -42.49
N PRO A 100 -7.02 29.75 -43.28
CA PRO A 100 -6.37 29.37 -44.52
C PRO A 100 -7.00 30.08 -45.73
N ALA A 101 -6.30 31.06 -46.30
CA ALA A 101 -6.51 31.45 -47.70
C ALA A 101 -5.27 32.12 -48.32
N GLY A 102 -4.64 31.44 -49.29
CA GLY A 102 -4.04 32.11 -50.45
C GLY A 102 -2.52 32.36 -50.48
N ALA A 103 -1.88 31.62 -51.41
CA ALA A 103 -0.83 32.09 -52.33
C ALA A 103 0.65 32.25 -51.89
N LYS A 104 1.46 31.34 -52.47
CA LYS A 104 2.73 31.54 -53.23
C LYS A 104 3.84 32.47 -52.70
N SER A 105 5.00 31.82 -52.47
CA SER A 105 6.36 32.20 -52.90
C SER A 105 7.00 33.48 -52.34
N SER A 106 7.94 33.30 -51.40
CA SER A 106 9.33 33.77 -51.57
C SER A 106 10.24 33.26 -50.45
N LYS A 107 11.37 32.69 -50.87
CA LYS A 107 12.55 32.31 -50.09
C LYS A 107 13.17 33.54 -49.42
N GLY A 108 13.49 33.47 -48.13
CA GLY A 108 14.29 34.46 -47.42
C GLY A 108 14.65 33.99 -46.01
N GLN A 109 15.93 33.69 -45.79
CA GLN A 109 16.51 33.25 -44.52
C GLN A 109 16.27 34.25 -43.38
N LEU A 110 15.62 33.79 -42.31
CA LEU A 110 15.89 34.24 -40.94
C LEU A 110 15.85 32.97 -40.07
N GLU A 111 17.02 32.41 -39.75
CA GLU A 111 17.18 31.40 -38.72
C GLU A 111 17.06 32.10 -37.36
N SER A 112 15.87 32.08 -36.77
CA SER A 112 15.71 32.27 -35.33
C SER A 112 15.87 30.91 -34.66
N SER A 113 17.00 30.71 -33.99
CA SER A 113 17.27 29.54 -33.16
C SER A 113 16.34 29.53 -31.95
N GLU A 114 15.19 28.88 -32.06
CA GLU A 114 14.46 28.40 -30.89
C GLU A 114 15.23 27.21 -30.31
N PRO A 115 15.56 27.21 -29.00
CA PRO A 115 16.19 26.06 -28.39
C PRO A 115 15.23 24.87 -28.49
N THR A 116 15.73 23.75 -29.00
CA THR A 116 14.97 22.51 -29.06
C THR A 116 14.56 22.09 -27.64
N LEU A 117 13.42 21.41 -27.48
CA LEU A 117 12.96 20.85 -26.19
C LEU A 117 14.07 20.08 -25.46
N ARG A 118 14.96 19.44 -26.24
CA ARG A 118 16.15 18.75 -25.73
C ARG A 118 17.16 19.70 -25.08
N GLU A 119 17.45 20.85 -25.67
CA GLU A 119 18.36 21.86 -25.09
C GLU A 119 17.77 22.48 -23.82
N LEU A 120 16.44 22.64 -23.75
CA LEU A 120 15.75 23.10 -22.55
C LEU A 120 15.86 22.05 -21.42
N MET A 121 15.64 20.77 -21.74
CA MET A 121 15.80 19.67 -20.78
C MET A 121 17.25 19.51 -20.30
N GLU A 122 18.23 19.65 -21.19
CA GLU A 122 19.65 19.63 -20.83
C GLU A 122 20.05 20.83 -19.96
N ALA A 123 19.47 22.01 -20.18
CA ALA A 123 19.68 23.18 -19.31
C ALA A 123 19.06 23.00 -17.92
N MET A 124 17.86 22.41 -17.82
CA MET A 124 17.23 22.07 -16.54
C MET A 124 18.04 21.03 -15.77
N GLN A 125 18.54 19.98 -16.44
CA GLN A 125 19.38 18.97 -15.82
C GLN A 125 20.70 19.57 -15.29
N ARG A 126 21.39 20.41 -16.07
CA ARG A 126 22.61 21.11 -15.62
C ARG A 126 22.35 21.98 -14.38
N THR A 127 21.18 22.60 -14.30
CA THR A 127 20.79 23.42 -13.14
C THR A 127 20.55 22.54 -11.90
N GLN A 128 19.90 21.39 -12.08
CA GLN A 128 19.69 20.41 -11.00
C GLN A 128 21.00 19.83 -10.46
N ASP A 129 21.94 19.53 -11.35
CA ASP A 129 23.27 19.00 -10.98
C ASP A 129 24.10 20.03 -10.21
N MET A 130 24.01 21.31 -10.59
CA MET A 130 24.64 22.42 -9.86
C MET A 130 24.07 22.58 -8.45
N VAL A 131 22.74 22.54 -8.29
CA VAL A 131 22.08 22.62 -6.97
C VAL A 131 22.51 21.47 -6.08
N SER A 132 22.55 20.25 -6.63
CA SER A 132 22.97 19.04 -5.90
C SER A 132 24.44 19.11 -5.47
N SER A 133 25.31 19.68 -6.32
CA SER A 133 26.72 19.90 -6.00
C SER A 133 26.90 20.91 -4.85
N LEU A 134 26.13 22.01 -4.87
CA LEU A 134 26.12 23.02 -3.80
C LEU A 134 25.64 22.45 -2.46
N GLU A 135 24.57 21.66 -2.46
CA GLU A 135 24.06 21.00 -1.26
C GLU A 135 25.10 20.00 -0.69
N SER A 136 25.82 19.28 -1.55
CA SER A 136 26.91 18.39 -1.13
C SER A 136 28.09 19.14 -0.50
N GLN A 137 28.47 20.29 -1.07
CA GLN A 137 29.53 21.14 -0.50
C GLN A 137 29.13 21.74 0.85
N MET A 138 27.87 22.16 1.02
CA MET A 138 27.35 22.65 2.30
C MET A 138 27.34 21.55 3.38
N ALA A 139 26.98 20.31 3.01
CA ALA A 139 27.03 19.17 3.93
C ALA A 139 28.47 18.84 4.38
N GLN A 140 29.44 18.92 3.47
CA GLN A 140 30.86 18.75 3.81
C GLN A 140 31.38 19.85 4.75
N MET A 141 30.96 21.09 4.54
CA MET A 141 31.34 22.21 5.44
C MET A 141 30.74 22.06 6.85
N SER A 142 29.53 21.52 6.99
CA SER A 142 28.91 21.26 8.29
C SER A 142 29.59 20.12 9.07
N SER A 143 30.20 19.16 8.36
CA SER A 143 30.91 18.03 8.98
C SER A 143 32.21 18.43 9.66
N CYS A 144 32.81 19.57 9.31
CA CYS A 144 34.10 19.99 9.86
C CYS A 144 34.00 20.71 11.22
N CYS A 145 32.80 21.00 11.73
CA CYS A 145 32.62 21.85 12.92
C CYS A 145 32.32 21.12 14.25
N ASN A 146 32.37 19.79 14.32
CA ASN A 146 32.09 19.06 15.58
C ASN A 146 33.36 18.42 16.18
N CYS A 147 34.03 19.14 17.08
CA CYS A 147 35.00 18.57 18.02
C CYS A 147 34.52 18.71 19.47
N SER A 148 34.19 17.56 20.05
CA SER A 148 34.35 17.08 21.44
C SER A 148 34.21 18.05 22.63
N SER A 149 33.23 17.74 23.48
CA SER A 149 33.33 17.87 24.94
C SER A 149 32.73 16.63 25.61
N GLY A 150 33.60 15.72 26.06
CA GLY A 150 33.22 14.56 26.86
C GLY A 150 33.17 14.88 28.34
N SER A 151 32.31 14.18 29.09
CA SER A 151 32.38 14.08 30.54
C SER A 151 31.84 12.72 30.98
N GLY A 152 32.66 11.97 31.74
CA GLY A 152 32.33 10.67 32.30
C GLY A 152 31.79 10.74 33.73
N GLY A 153 31.47 9.54 34.25
CA GLY A 153 31.03 9.25 35.62
C GLY A 153 29.88 8.23 35.56
N GLY A 154 29.94 7.00 36.06
CA GLY A 154 30.68 6.46 37.20
C GLY A 154 29.74 6.33 38.39
N GLY A 155 29.14 5.16 38.62
CA GLY A 155 28.28 4.95 39.79
C GLY A 155 27.65 3.55 39.90
N LYS A 156 28.26 2.69 40.72
CA LYS A 156 27.71 1.41 41.20
C LYS A 156 26.66 1.67 42.29
N ASN A 157 25.58 0.89 42.34
CA ASN A 157 25.09 0.37 43.61
C ASN A 157 24.21 -0.88 43.47
N LYS A 158 24.55 -1.88 44.29
CA LYS A 158 23.78 -3.10 44.55
C LYS A 158 22.74 -2.81 45.62
N THR A 159 21.54 -3.36 45.48
CA THR A 159 20.67 -3.67 46.61
C THR A 159 19.94 -4.97 46.33
N ALA A 160 20.15 -5.94 47.22
CA ALA A 160 19.49 -7.22 47.25
C ALA A 160 18.09 -7.06 47.88
N GLY A 161 17.08 -7.67 47.26
CA GLY A 161 15.75 -7.86 47.84
C GLY A 161 15.33 -9.31 47.62
N GLN A 162 15.41 -10.12 48.68
CA GLN A 162 14.78 -11.42 48.77
C GLN A 162 13.25 -11.24 48.81
N GLN A 163 12.52 -11.95 47.95
CA GLN A 163 11.13 -12.29 48.20
C GLN A 163 10.90 -13.79 47.97
N THR A 164 10.54 -14.43 49.07
CA THR A 164 10.00 -15.77 49.23
C THR A 164 8.65 -15.88 48.54
N THR A 165 8.43 -16.93 47.75
CA THR A 165 7.07 -17.31 47.31
C THR A 165 6.83 -18.78 47.63
N THR A 166 5.76 -19.00 48.40
CA THR A 166 5.25 -20.29 48.86
C THR A 166 4.42 -20.96 47.76
N THR A 167 4.76 -22.19 47.38
CA THR A 167 4.00 -23.00 46.42
C THR A 167 2.90 -23.77 47.14
N THR A 168 1.64 -23.47 46.85
CA THR A 168 0.48 -24.28 47.25
C THR A 168 0.07 -25.16 46.05
N MET A 169 0.28 -26.47 46.16
CA MET A 169 -0.24 -27.46 45.21
C MET A 169 -1.65 -27.87 45.64
N THR A 170 -2.63 -27.70 44.75
CA THR A 170 -3.91 -28.41 44.80
C THR A 170 -4.09 -29.12 43.46
N GLY A 171 -4.02 -30.45 43.49
CA GLY A 171 -4.45 -31.29 42.38
C GLY A 171 -5.94 -31.63 42.52
N PRO A 172 -6.57 -32.07 41.44
CA PRO A 172 -7.68 -33.00 41.55
C PRO A 172 -7.37 -34.34 40.87
N VAL A 173 -7.83 -35.35 41.58
CA VAL A 173 -7.95 -36.77 41.25
C VAL A 173 -8.76 -36.95 39.97
N SER A 174 -8.27 -37.75 39.02
CA SER A 174 -9.07 -38.28 37.91
C SER A 174 -9.06 -39.80 37.96
N ALA A 175 -10.19 -40.36 38.40
CA ALA A 175 -10.47 -41.79 38.42
C ALA A 175 -10.89 -42.27 37.02
N GLY A 176 -10.59 -43.54 36.72
CA GLY A 176 -10.64 -44.12 35.39
C GLY A 176 -12.02 -44.46 34.82
N GLY A 177 -12.00 -44.78 33.53
CA GLY A 177 -13.11 -45.33 32.76
C GLY A 177 -12.58 -46.09 31.55
N ARG A 178 -12.85 -47.39 31.51
CA ARG A 178 -12.37 -48.42 30.58
C ARG A 178 -13.02 -48.30 29.18
N PRO A 179 -12.36 -48.75 28.09
CA PRO A 179 -12.90 -48.64 26.73
C PRO A 179 -13.95 -49.72 26.44
N THR A 180 -15.04 -49.33 25.78
CA THR A 180 -16.03 -50.26 25.22
C THR A 180 -15.91 -50.25 23.70
N THR A 181 -15.44 -51.38 23.17
CA THR A 181 -15.39 -51.74 21.77
C THR A 181 -16.81 -51.86 21.22
N THR A 182 -17.10 -51.29 20.04
CA THR A 182 -18.26 -51.70 19.23
C THR A 182 -17.83 -51.80 17.78
N THR A 183 -17.63 -53.05 17.37
CA THR A 183 -17.37 -53.51 16.02
C THR A 183 -18.67 -53.47 15.23
N ALA A 184 -18.74 -52.64 14.18
CA ALA A 184 -19.81 -52.72 13.18
C ALA A 184 -19.27 -53.43 11.93
N VAL A 185 -19.70 -54.68 11.78
CA VAL A 185 -19.49 -55.54 10.61
C VAL A 185 -20.44 -55.04 9.52
N THR A 186 -19.89 -54.59 8.38
CA THR A 186 -20.68 -54.37 7.17
C THR A 186 -20.35 -55.45 6.14
N THR A 187 -21.32 -56.32 5.94
CA THR A 187 -21.37 -57.42 4.97
C THR A 187 -21.58 -56.83 3.57
N THR A 188 -20.62 -57.00 2.66
CA THR A 188 -20.84 -56.78 1.22
C THR A 188 -20.84 -58.12 0.50
N THR A 189 -22.03 -58.48 0.03
CA THR A 189 -22.31 -59.69 -0.75
C THR A 189 -21.84 -59.52 -2.18
N SER A 190 -20.88 -60.34 -2.60
CA SER A 190 -20.47 -60.51 -3.99
C SER A 190 -21.43 -61.47 -4.70
N ARG A 191 -21.90 -61.09 -5.90
CA ARG A 191 -22.47 -62.06 -6.86
C ARG A 191 -22.03 -61.70 -8.29
N PRO A 192 -21.60 -62.69 -9.11
CA PRO A 192 -20.97 -62.45 -10.40
C PRO A 192 -22.02 -62.34 -11.52
N LYS A 193 -21.77 -61.48 -12.53
CA LYS A 193 -22.55 -61.52 -13.77
C LYS A 193 -21.70 -61.21 -15.01
N GLN A 194 -21.42 -62.29 -15.72
CA GLN A 194 -21.27 -62.50 -17.16
C GLN A 194 -20.88 -61.35 -18.11
N ARG A 195 -19.75 -61.63 -18.76
CA ARG A 195 -19.22 -61.26 -20.08
C ARG A 195 -20.24 -61.25 -21.23
N PRO A 196 -20.08 -60.29 -22.16
CA PRO A 196 -20.05 -60.63 -23.59
C PRO A 196 -18.72 -60.28 -24.26
N THR A 197 -18.50 -60.91 -25.40
CA THR A 197 -17.24 -61.11 -26.12
C THR A 197 -17.09 -60.14 -27.31
N THR A 198 -15.83 -59.82 -27.66
CA THR A 198 -15.33 -59.44 -29.02
C THR A 198 -15.66 -57.99 -29.44
N ILE A 199 -14.75 -57.16 -30.00
CA ILE A 199 -13.82 -57.37 -31.13
C ILE A 199 -12.51 -56.60 -30.91
N THR A 200 -11.38 -57.30 -31.05
CA THR A 200 -10.02 -56.74 -31.02
C THR A 200 -9.66 -56.22 -32.41
N MET A 201 -9.34 -54.92 -32.52
CA MET A 201 -8.60 -54.39 -33.67
C MET A 201 -7.11 -54.41 -33.36
N THR A 202 -6.37 -55.17 -34.15
CA THR A 202 -4.90 -55.24 -34.11
C THR A 202 -4.33 -53.97 -34.73
N ALA A 203 -3.85 -53.04 -33.91
CA ALA A 203 -2.97 -51.97 -34.33
C ALA A 203 -1.52 -52.37 -34.05
N THR A 204 -0.69 -52.40 -35.09
CA THR A 204 0.74 -52.67 -35.01
C THR A 204 1.44 -51.45 -34.44
N THR A 205 1.80 -51.50 -33.16
CA THR A 205 2.60 -50.46 -32.50
C THR A 205 4.07 -50.82 -32.56
N THR A 206 4.87 -49.98 -33.19
CA THR A 206 6.33 -50.08 -33.28
C THR A 206 6.95 -49.77 -31.92
N THR A 207 7.44 -50.80 -31.22
CA THR A 207 8.10 -50.68 -29.93
C THR A 207 9.50 -50.07 -30.11
N THR A 208 9.66 -48.81 -29.70
CA THR A 208 10.98 -48.19 -29.55
C THR A 208 11.38 -48.29 -28.08
N THR A 209 12.34 -49.16 -27.78
CA THR A 209 12.84 -49.41 -26.42
C THR A 209 13.71 -48.25 -25.96
N SER A 210 13.09 -47.23 -25.34
CA SER A 210 13.81 -46.19 -24.59
C SER A 210 14.10 -46.72 -23.19
N MET A 211 15.39 -46.78 -22.82
CA MET A 211 15.82 -47.09 -21.45
C MET A 211 15.49 -45.89 -20.55
N THR A 212 14.30 -45.90 -19.95
CA THR A 212 13.93 -44.94 -18.90
C THR A 212 14.56 -45.40 -17.59
N ALA A 213 15.58 -44.67 -17.13
CA ALA A 213 16.13 -44.85 -15.79
C ALA A 213 15.05 -44.51 -14.75
N THR A 214 14.67 -45.51 -13.95
CA THR A 214 13.74 -45.35 -12.83
C THR A 214 14.41 -44.51 -11.74
N VAL A 215 14.24 -43.19 -11.80
CA VAL A 215 14.58 -42.29 -10.71
C VAL A 215 13.57 -42.54 -9.59
N ALA A 216 14.05 -43.04 -8.45
CA ALA A 216 13.21 -43.23 -7.28
C ALA A 216 12.58 -41.87 -6.88
N PRO A 217 11.24 -41.77 -6.75
CA PRO A 217 10.60 -40.52 -6.35
C PRO A 217 11.07 -40.17 -4.95
N THR A 218 11.90 -39.12 -4.87
CA THR A 218 12.31 -38.58 -3.58
C THR A 218 11.10 -37.81 -3.04
N THR A 219 10.38 -38.44 -2.11
CA THR A 219 9.27 -37.82 -1.36
C THR A 219 9.83 -36.71 -0.48
N THR A 220 10.00 -35.54 -1.06
CA THR A 220 10.14 -34.29 -0.30
C THR A 220 8.75 -33.89 0.15
N ASN A 221 8.56 -33.71 1.46
CA ASN A 221 7.32 -33.11 1.95
C ASN A 221 7.17 -31.75 1.25
N PRO A 222 6.05 -31.50 0.55
CA PRO A 222 5.86 -30.24 -0.15
C PRO A 222 5.96 -29.12 0.89
N THR A 223 6.88 -28.19 0.66
CA THR A 223 6.98 -26.97 1.45
C THR A 223 5.61 -26.29 1.41
N PRO A 224 5.06 -25.83 2.56
CA PRO A 224 3.81 -25.11 2.58
C PRO A 224 3.86 -23.96 1.57
N VAL A 225 2.93 -23.96 0.62
CA VAL A 225 2.86 -22.93 -0.41
C VAL A 225 2.52 -21.61 0.26
N GLU A 226 3.33 -20.58 0.00
CA GLU A 226 3.09 -19.25 0.55
C GLU A 226 1.85 -18.65 -0.13
N VAL A 227 0.84 -18.34 0.69
CA VAL A 227 -0.43 -17.73 0.26
C VAL A 227 -0.45 -16.29 0.73
N GLY A 228 -0.68 -15.37 -0.21
CA GLY A 228 -0.84 -13.95 -0.01
C GLY A 228 -2.31 -13.57 -0.07
N LEU A 229 -2.63 -12.40 0.48
CA LEU A 229 -3.99 -11.90 0.57
C LEU A 229 -4.10 -10.56 -0.14
N CYS A 230 -5.09 -10.43 -1.02
CA CYS A 230 -5.56 -9.16 -1.55
C CYS A 230 -6.96 -8.88 -1.00
N ALA A 231 -7.28 -7.63 -0.70
CA ALA A 231 -8.63 -7.24 -0.30
C ALA A 231 -9.18 -6.12 -1.18
N ALA A 232 -10.50 -6.12 -1.38
CA ALA A 232 -11.27 -5.05 -2.00
C ALA A 232 -12.53 -4.81 -1.16
N PHE A 233 -12.79 -3.58 -0.72
CA PHE A 233 -13.87 -3.30 0.24
C PHE A 233 -14.33 -1.85 0.17
N GLY A 234 -15.59 -1.59 0.52
CA GLY A 234 -16.11 -0.21 0.61
C GLY A 234 -16.26 0.47 -0.75
N ASP A 235 -15.71 1.68 -0.85
CA ASP A 235 -15.87 2.65 -1.93
C ASP A 235 -14.62 2.80 -2.84
N PRO A 236 -14.32 1.73 -3.60
CA PRO A 236 -13.56 0.61 -3.08
C PRO A 236 -12.10 0.98 -2.76
N HIS A 237 -11.71 0.64 -1.54
CA HIS A 237 -10.32 0.52 -1.12
C HIS A 237 -9.78 -0.86 -1.49
N PHE A 238 -8.49 -0.93 -1.77
CA PHE A 238 -7.78 -2.16 -2.06
C PHE A 238 -6.54 -2.29 -1.19
N ILE A 239 -6.22 -3.54 -0.86
CA ILE A 239 -4.91 -3.94 -0.33
C ILE A 239 -4.38 -4.99 -1.29
N THR A 240 -3.25 -4.72 -1.93
CA THR A 240 -2.62 -5.64 -2.88
C THR A 240 -1.98 -6.82 -2.15
N PHE A 241 -1.60 -7.85 -2.90
CA PHE A 241 -0.91 -9.01 -2.32
C PHE A 241 0.42 -8.65 -1.64
N ASP A 242 1.04 -7.56 -2.06
CA ASP A 242 2.31 -7.07 -1.52
C ASP A 242 2.11 -6.04 -0.40
N GLY A 243 0.85 -5.71 -0.06
CA GLY A 243 0.49 -4.79 1.02
C GLY A 243 0.32 -3.34 0.57
N GLY A 244 0.39 -3.06 -0.73
CA GLY A 244 0.08 -1.73 -1.28
C GLY A 244 -1.40 -1.40 -1.04
N HIS A 245 -1.69 -0.27 -0.40
CA HIS A 245 -3.06 0.22 -0.28
C HIS A 245 -3.37 1.12 -1.46
N THR A 246 -4.53 0.98 -2.12
CA THR A 246 -4.97 1.86 -3.22
C THR A 246 -6.46 2.17 -3.11
N THR A 247 -6.92 3.22 -3.79
CA THR A 247 -8.34 3.56 -3.89
C THR A 247 -8.69 3.75 -5.35
N LEU A 248 -9.90 3.31 -5.73
CA LEU A 248 -10.49 3.58 -7.03
C LEU A 248 -11.74 4.43 -6.82
N VAL A 249 -12.03 5.36 -7.73
CA VAL A 249 -13.30 6.08 -7.66
C VAL A 249 -14.08 5.93 -8.96
N GLY A 250 -15.40 5.91 -8.82
CA GLY A 250 -16.31 5.91 -9.94
C GLY A 250 -16.66 4.52 -10.46
N GLU A 251 -17.70 4.52 -11.28
CA GLU A 251 -18.40 3.32 -11.73
C GLU A 251 -17.67 2.64 -12.90
N ARG A 252 -17.22 1.39 -12.70
CA ARG A 252 -16.58 0.59 -13.76
C ARG A 252 -16.46 -0.89 -13.39
N THR A 253 -16.19 -1.72 -14.39
CA THR A 253 -15.66 -3.08 -14.19
C THR A 253 -14.13 -3.04 -14.25
N ILE A 254 -13.48 -3.61 -13.25
CA ILE A 254 -12.01 -3.67 -13.13
C ILE A 254 -11.52 -5.11 -13.03
N TRP A 255 -10.23 -5.31 -13.33
CA TRP A 255 -9.51 -6.52 -12.97
C TRP A 255 -9.04 -6.45 -11.52
N LEU A 256 -9.47 -7.37 -10.66
CA LEU A 256 -8.82 -7.58 -9.36
C LEU A 256 -7.50 -8.34 -9.58
N VAL A 257 -7.58 -9.46 -10.29
CA VAL A 257 -6.44 -10.29 -10.68
C VAL A 257 -6.57 -10.63 -12.15
N LYS A 258 -5.50 -10.39 -12.92
CA LYS A 258 -5.43 -10.80 -14.32
C LYS A 258 -4.09 -11.46 -14.60
N THR A 259 -4.13 -12.75 -14.90
CA THR A 259 -3.02 -13.50 -15.51
C THR A 259 -3.46 -14.11 -16.84
N ALA A 260 -2.65 -14.97 -17.44
CA ALA A 260 -3.07 -15.75 -18.61
C ALA A 260 -4.25 -16.68 -18.28
N SER A 261 -4.18 -17.37 -17.13
CA SER A 261 -5.17 -18.39 -16.72
C SER A 261 -6.25 -17.85 -15.78
N VAL A 262 -5.92 -16.94 -14.86
CA VAL A 262 -6.79 -16.47 -13.77
C VAL A 262 -7.37 -15.09 -14.07
N TRP A 263 -8.69 -15.01 -14.17
CA TRP A 263 -9.42 -13.77 -14.46
C TRP A 263 -10.42 -13.48 -13.32
N LEU A 264 -10.07 -12.55 -12.44
CA LEU A 264 -10.95 -12.05 -11.38
C LEU A 264 -11.32 -10.60 -11.65
N GLN A 265 -12.61 -10.28 -11.64
CA GLN A 265 -13.14 -8.95 -11.87
C GLN A 265 -13.92 -8.45 -10.68
N ALA A 266 -13.94 -7.13 -10.51
CA ALA A 266 -14.86 -6.45 -9.60
C ALA A 266 -15.77 -5.50 -10.37
N LEU A 267 -16.99 -5.35 -9.87
CA LEU A 267 -17.96 -4.38 -10.33
C LEU A 267 -18.12 -3.28 -9.29
N SER A 268 -17.73 -2.07 -9.67
CA SER A 268 -17.82 -0.86 -8.89
C SER A 268 -19.01 0.00 -9.37
N LYS A 269 -19.83 0.52 -8.45
CA LYS A 269 -21.09 1.26 -8.72
C LYS A 269 -21.13 2.67 -8.13
N GLY A 270 -21.63 3.62 -8.91
CA GLY A 270 -21.82 5.02 -8.48
C GLY A 270 -20.55 5.85 -8.52
N SER A 271 -20.68 7.15 -8.25
CA SER A 271 -19.55 8.10 -8.17
C SER A 271 -18.49 7.66 -7.18
N ASP A 272 -18.92 7.09 -6.06
CA ASP A 272 -18.03 6.69 -4.96
C ASP A 272 -17.40 5.31 -5.23
N GLY A 273 -17.79 4.62 -6.31
CA GLY A 273 -17.17 3.37 -6.71
C GLY A 273 -17.51 2.14 -5.83
N LYS A 274 -18.66 2.14 -5.15
CA LYS A 274 -19.11 1.08 -4.23
C LYS A 274 -18.97 -0.32 -4.83
N LEU A 275 -18.29 -1.23 -4.12
CA LEU A 275 -18.11 -2.61 -4.58
C LEU A 275 -19.43 -3.39 -4.50
N LEU A 276 -19.95 -3.84 -5.66
CA LEU A 276 -21.23 -4.54 -5.74
C LEU A 276 -21.17 -5.91 -6.40
N GLY A 277 -20.06 -6.30 -7.01
CA GLY A 277 -19.94 -7.64 -7.55
C GLY A 277 -18.51 -8.07 -7.76
N ILE A 278 -18.32 -9.39 -7.77
CA ILE A 278 -17.11 -10.05 -8.23
C ILE A 278 -17.47 -11.11 -9.26
N ALA A 279 -16.55 -11.40 -10.17
CA ALA A 279 -16.68 -12.50 -11.10
C ALA A 279 -15.34 -13.21 -11.27
N ALA A 280 -15.37 -14.53 -11.38
CA ALA A 280 -14.22 -15.38 -11.63
C ALA A 280 -14.43 -16.20 -12.89
N GLY A 281 -13.38 -16.32 -13.71
CA GLY A 281 -13.37 -17.11 -14.94
C GLY A 281 -11.96 -17.23 -15.51
N GLY A 282 -11.86 -17.63 -16.78
CA GLY A 282 -10.58 -17.85 -17.45
C GLY A 282 -10.26 -19.33 -17.58
N ALA A 283 -9.04 -19.65 -18.04
CA ALA A 283 -8.66 -21.03 -18.36
C ALA A 283 -8.60 -21.93 -17.12
N PHE A 284 -8.29 -21.37 -15.94
CA PHE A 284 -8.21 -22.14 -14.70
C PHE A 284 -9.59 -22.64 -14.22
N MET A 285 -10.68 -22.05 -14.71
CA MET A 285 -12.06 -22.43 -14.40
C MET A 285 -12.66 -23.37 -15.45
N ASP A 286 -11.87 -23.93 -16.37
CA ASP A 286 -12.34 -24.78 -17.49
C ASP A 286 -13.51 -24.17 -18.30
N GLY A 287 -13.50 -22.84 -18.47
CA GLY A 287 -14.54 -22.11 -19.18
C GLY A 287 -15.81 -21.79 -18.36
N HIS A 288 -15.90 -22.26 -17.11
CA HIS A 288 -16.95 -21.88 -16.18
C HIS A 288 -16.81 -20.43 -15.71
N VAL A 289 -17.94 -19.84 -15.30
CA VAL A 289 -17.99 -18.47 -14.76
C VAL A 289 -18.79 -18.44 -13.46
N LEU A 290 -18.12 -17.99 -12.40
CA LEU A 290 -18.73 -17.65 -11.12
C LEU A 290 -19.01 -16.14 -11.08
N ILE A 291 -20.21 -15.74 -10.68
CA ILE A 291 -20.59 -14.33 -10.47
C ILE A 291 -21.24 -14.20 -9.10
N LEU A 292 -20.75 -13.26 -8.30
CA LEU A 292 -21.38 -12.85 -7.06
C LEU A 292 -21.71 -11.36 -7.18
N TYR A 293 -22.95 -10.94 -6.92
CA TYR A 293 -23.32 -9.54 -7.09
C TYR A 293 -24.51 -9.11 -6.25
N ARG A 294 -24.69 -7.80 -6.13
CA ARG A 294 -25.85 -7.13 -5.54
C ARG A 294 -26.51 -6.23 -6.57
N GLU A 295 -27.83 -6.28 -6.66
CA GLU A 295 -28.58 -5.41 -7.58
C GLU A 295 -28.52 -3.94 -7.14
N THR A 296 -28.55 -3.73 -5.81
CA THR A 296 -28.53 -2.42 -5.17
C THR A 296 -27.59 -2.43 -3.97
N VAL A 297 -27.20 -1.23 -3.55
CA VAL A 297 -26.35 -0.95 -2.37
C VAL A 297 -26.91 -1.57 -1.08
N ASP A 298 -28.21 -1.81 -1.00
CA ASP A 298 -28.89 -2.42 0.15
C ASP A 298 -29.48 -3.81 -0.13
N GLY A 299 -29.38 -4.28 -1.37
CA GLY A 299 -29.95 -5.55 -1.83
C GLY A 299 -29.25 -6.79 -1.30
N ALA A 300 -29.86 -7.94 -1.52
CA ALA A 300 -29.24 -9.24 -1.22
C ALA A 300 -28.02 -9.51 -2.11
N ILE A 301 -27.12 -10.35 -1.63
CA ILE A 301 -26.04 -10.91 -2.44
C ILE A 301 -26.59 -12.14 -3.17
N HIS A 302 -26.32 -12.22 -4.47
CA HIS A 302 -26.70 -13.33 -5.34
C HIS A 302 -25.44 -14.00 -5.88
N ALA A 303 -25.36 -15.33 -5.74
CA ALA A 303 -24.30 -16.16 -6.31
C ALA A 303 -24.84 -16.93 -7.52
N LEU A 304 -24.12 -16.88 -8.63
CA LEU A 304 -24.44 -17.56 -9.88
C LEU A 304 -23.23 -18.37 -10.35
N PHE A 305 -23.45 -19.62 -10.73
CA PHE A 305 -22.46 -20.45 -11.42
C PHE A 305 -23.02 -20.81 -12.80
N ASP A 306 -22.36 -20.36 -13.86
CA ASP A 306 -22.83 -20.45 -15.25
C ASP A 306 -24.27 -19.93 -15.46
N GLY A 307 -24.60 -18.85 -14.75
CA GLY A 307 -25.92 -18.21 -14.80
C GLY A 307 -27.00 -18.95 -14.02
N ARG A 308 -26.67 -20.05 -13.33
CA ARG A 308 -27.59 -20.75 -12.43
C ARG A 308 -27.38 -20.27 -10.99
N PRO A 309 -28.44 -19.87 -10.27
CA PRO A 309 -28.33 -19.48 -8.87
C PRO A 309 -27.82 -20.63 -8.00
N ILE A 310 -26.85 -20.33 -7.14
CA ILE A 310 -26.31 -21.23 -6.11
C ILE A 310 -26.40 -20.53 -4.74
N LEU A 311 -26.24 -21.28 -3.64
CA LEU A 311 -26.20 -20.73 -2.27
C LEU A 311 -27.46 -19.93 -1.86
N ASN A 312 -28.63 -20.48 -2.14
CA ASN A 312 -29.92 -19.81 -1.96
C ASN A 312 -30.38 -19.81 -0.49
N ALA A 313 -29.97 -20.80 0.30
CA ALA A 313 -30.30 -20.85 1.73
C ALA A 313 -29.40 -19.91 2.56
N THR A 314 -29.74 -19.72 3.84
CA THR A 314 -28.94 -18.89 4.77
C THR A 314 -27.58 -19.54 5.08
N VAL A 315 -27.57 -20.86 5.20
CA VAL A 315 -26.38 -21.70 5.24
C VAL A 315 -26.53 -22.71 4.10
N ASP A 316 -25.58 -22.76 3.18
CA ASP A 316 -25.69 -23.55 1.96
C ASP A 316 -24.32 -23.95 1.41
N ARG A 317 -24.28 -25.00 0.60
CA ARG A 317 -23.07 -25.51 -0.04
C ARG A 317 -23.33 -25.90 -1.48
N PHE A 318 -22.35 -25.67 -2.34
CA PHE A 318 -22.37 -26.06 -3.73
C PHE A 318 -20.99 -26.58 -4.15
N GLU A 319 -20.94 -27.61 -4.99
CA GLU A 319 -19.69 -28.19 -5.47
C GLU A 319 -19.83 -28.54 -6.95
N GLU A 320 -18.87 -28.07 -7.75
CA GLU A 320 -18.58 -28.54 -9.10
C GLU A 320 -17.19 -29.18 -9.06
N PRO A 321 -17.07 -30.51 -9.26
CA PRO A 321 -15.81 -31.24 -9.08
C PRO A 321 -14.63 -30.57 -9.80
N GLU A 322 -13.53 -30.40 -9.07
CA GLU A 322 -12.27 -29.82 -9.55
C GLU A 322 -12.32 -28.34 -9.99
N VAL A 323 -13.51 -27.71 -10.01
CA VAL A 323 -13.71 -26.33 -10.48
C VAL A 323 -14.15 -25.39 -9.37
N LEU A 324 -15.07 -25.79 -8.50
CA LEU A 324 -15.63 -24.90 -7.49
C LEU A 324 -16.13 -25.66 -6.27
N GLU A 325 -15.67 -25.26 -5.09
CA GLU A 325 -16.34 -25.57 -3.81
C GLU A 325 -16.81 -24.23 -3.21
N ALA A 326 -18.12 -24.09 -3.00
CA ALA A 326 -18.73 -22.85 -2.55
C ALA A 326 -19.54 -23.05 -1.27
N HIS A 327 -19.36 -22.15 -0.31
CA HIS A 327 -20.07 -22.13 0.96
C HIS A 327 -20.71 -20.77 1.17
N LYS A 328 -21.88 -20.79 1.81
CA LYS A 328 -22.48 -19.64 2.45
C LYS A 328 -22.78 -20.02 3.88
N ASP A 329 -22.28 -19.21 4.81
CA ASP A 329 -22.44 -19.38 6.23
C ASP A 329 -22.96 -18.09 6.88
N VAL A 330 -23.39 -18.20 8.13
CA VAL A 330 -23.74 -17.04 8.96
C VAL A 330 -22.58 -16.58 9.83
N GLU A 331 -21.62 -17.44 10.13
CA GLU A 331 -20.54 -17.14 11.07
C GLU A 331 -19.22 -17.69 10.56
N TRP A 332 -18.13 -17.11 11.05
CA TRP A 332 -16.78 -17.54 10.72
C TRP A 332 -16.49 -18.94 11.26
N ASP A 333 -16.20 -19.88 10.37
CA ASP A 333 -15.70 -21.21 10.72
C ASP A 333 -14.20 -21.32 10.42
N ALA A 334 -13.39 -21.33 11.47
CA ALA A 334 -11.93 -21.44 11.40
C ALA A 334 -11.43 -22.77 10.80
N ALA A 335 -12.29 -23.78 10.63
CA ALA A 335 -11.93 -25.04 9.98
C ALA A 335 -11.91 -24.95 8.45
N ILE A 336 -12.69 -24.03 7.87
CA ILE A 336 -12.79 -23.86 6.42
C ILE A 336 -12.33 -22.48 5.95
N HIS A 337 -12.37 -21.46 6.82
CA HIS A 337 -11.95 -20.11 6.48
C HIS A 337 -10.50 -19.85 6.87
N ASN A 338 -9.81 -19.10 6.03
CA ASN A 338 -8.42 -18.73 6.25
C ASN A 338 -8.28 -17.66 7.36
N ASN A 339 -7.87 -18.06 8.56
CA ASN A 339 -7.70 -17.15 9.70
C ASN A 339 -6.70 -16.00 9.47
N LYS A 340 -5.86 -16.05 8.42
CA LYS A 340 -5.03 -14.90 8.04
C LYS A 340 -5.88 -13.71 7.57
N ILE A 341 -7.08 -13.94 7.04
CA ILE A 341 -8.01 -12.89 6.62
C ILE A 341 -8.39 -11.99 7.80
N LEU A 342 -8.69 -12.56 8.97
CA LEU A 342 -9.01 -11.78 10.18
C LEU A 342 -7.82 -10.95 10.69
N LYS A 343 -6.61 -11.27 10.23
CA LYS A 343 -5.36 -10.58 10.58
C LYS A 343 -4.86 -9.65 9.47
N LEU A 344 -5.61 -9.51 8.37
CA LEU A 344 -5.25 -8.56 7.33
C LEU A 344 -5.25 -7.16 7.95
N ARG A 345 -4.19 -6.41 7.69
CA ARG A 345 -4.06 -5.05 8.21
C ARG A 345 -4.56 -4.09 7.17
N THR A 346 -5.48 -3.24 7.59
CA THR A 346 -5.88 -2.06 6.84
C THR A 346 -5.29 -0.86 7.55
N GLU A 347 -4.64 0.03 6.82
CA GLU A 347 -4.24 1.32 7.40
C GLU A 347 -5.46 2.21 7.64
N ALA A 348 -6.53 1.98 6.87
CA ALA A 348 -7.79 2.69 6.98
C ALA A 348 -8.56 2.32 8.26
N LYS A 349 -9.06 3.36 8.94
CA LYS A 349 -10.08 3.25 9.98
C LYS A 349 -11.45 3.23 9.32
N PHE A 350 -12.28 2.26 9.68
CA PHE A 350 -13.61 2.16 9.13
C PHE A 350 -14.64 2.65 10.13
N SER A 351 -15.66 3.33 9.61
CA SER A 351 -16.84 3.71 10.40
C SER A 351 -17.62 2.51 10.94
N ILE A 352 -17.43 1.35 10.31
CA ILE A 352 -18.05 0.07 10.68
C ILE A 352 -17.21 -0.77 11.66
N GLY A 353 -16.10 -0.23 12.17
CA GLY A 353 -15.26 -0.89 13.16
C GLY A 353 -13.95 -1.46 12.59
N GLU A 354 -13.40 -2.46 13.29
CA GLU A 354 -12.11 -3.06 12.93
C GLU A 354 -12.23 -4.05 11.77
N TRP A 355 -11.14 -4.28 11.03
CA TRP A 355 -11.16 -5.14 9.83
C TRP A 355 -11.84 -6.51 10.05
N HIS A 356 -11.46 -7.21 11.12
CA HIS A 356 -12.00 -8.54 11.44
C HIS A 356 -13.52 -8.55 11.69
N GLU A 357 -14.10 -7.43 12.14
CA GLU A 357 -15.54 -7.31 12.40
C GLU A 357 -16.36 -7.36 11.10
N ARG A 358 -15.72 -7.14 9.94
CA ARG A 358 -16.36 -7.33 8.62
C ARG A 358 -16.73 -8.80 8.33
N PHE A 359 -16.13 -9.74 9.05
CA PHE A 359 -16.28 -11.19 8.83
C PHE A 359 -16.85 -11.94 10.04
N LEU A 360 -16.70 -11.38 11.24
CA LEU A 360 -17.27 -11.95 12.47
C LEU A 360 -18.68 -11.42 12.74
N GLY A 361 -19.40 -12.04 13.67
CA GLY A 361 -20.63 -11.48 14.21
C GLY A 361 -21.83 -11.43 13.26
N GLN A 362 -21.97 -12.41 12.36
CA GLN A 362 -23.08 -12.50 11.40
C GLN A 362 -23.13 -11.34 10.41
N PRO A 363 -22.13 -11.23 9.52
CA PRO A 363 -22.04 -10.12 8.59
C PRO A 363 -23.28 -10.02 7.68
N ARG A 364 -23.70 -8.79 7.40
CA ARG A 364 -24.90 -8.51 6.57
C ARG A 364 -24.80 -9.27 5.24
N GLY A 365 -25.87 -9.98 4.88
CA GLY A 365 -25.95 -10.72 3.62
C GLY A 365 -25.32 -12.12 3.63
N GLY A 366 -24.65 -12.50 4.73
CA GLY A 366 -23.96 -13.78 4.90
C GLY A 366 -22.45 -13.68 4.66
N LEU A 367 -21.75 -14.75 5.03
CA LEU A 367 -20.33 -14.99 4.79
C LEU A 367 -20.20 -16.03 3.68
N TYR A 368 -19.57 -15.66 2.56
CA TYR A 368 -19.38 -16.55 1.41
C TYR A 368 -17.91 -16.95 1.31
N LEU A 369 -17.66 -18.21 0.99
CA LEU A 369 -16.33 -18.75 0.69
C LEU A 369 -16.39 -19.53 -0.62
N PHE A 370 -15.53 -19.18 -1.56
CA PHE A 370 -15.36 -19.91 -2.81
C PHE A 370 -13.92 -20.42 -2.88
N LYS A 371 -13.73 -21.74 -2.90
CA LYS A 371 -12.45 -22.36 -3.22
C LYS A 371 -12.46 -22.71 -4.70
N LEU A 372 -11.48 -22.17 -5.40
CA LEU A 372 -11.30 -22.25 -6.84
C LEU A 372 -10.02 -23.07 -7.14
N PRO A 373 -9.76 -23.41 -8.41
CA PRO A 373 -8.61 -24.22 -8.78
C PRO A 373 -7.29 -23.52 -8.45
N ASP A 374 -6.21 -24.27 -8.44
CA ASP A 374 -4.85 -23.79 -8.11
C ASP A 374 -4.73 -23.18 -6.70
N GLY A 375 -5.60 -23.56 -5.76
CA GLY A 375 -5.55 -23.12 -4.37
C GLY A 375 -5.99 -21.67 -4.14
N LEU A 376 -6.70 -21.09 -5.12
CA LEU A 376 -7.25 -19.74 -5.00
C LEU A 376 -8.54 -19.77 -4.18
N GLU A 377 -8.66 -18.91 -3.19
CA GLU A 377 -9.86 -18.76 -2.37
C GLU A 377 -10.38 -17.33 -2.40
N VAL A 378 -11.70 -17.16 -2.41
CA VAL A 378 -12.36 -15.85 -2.34
C VAL A 378 -13.38 -15.87 -1.21
N THR A 379 -13.15 -15.02 -0.20
CA THR A 379 -14.08 -14.82 0.92
C THR A 379 -14.80 -13.48 0.75
N VAL A 380 -16.13 -13.48 0.88
CA VAL A 380 -16.96 -12.29 0.65
C VAL A 380 -17.98 -12.08 1.76
N THR A 381 -18.20 -10.83 2.17
CA THR A 381 -19.32 -10.42 3.03
C THR A 381 -20.05 -9.21 2.45
N GLY A 382 -21.29 -8.96 2.88
CA GLY A 382 -22.06 -7.78 2.49
C GLY A 382 -21.88 -6.57 3.41
N VAL A 383 -20.83 -6.57 4.23
CA VAL A 383 -20.46 -5.44 5.07
C VAL A 383 -19.78 -4.38 4.20
N ASP A 384 -20.16 -3.11 4.40
CA ASP A 384 -19.62 -1.95 3.66
C ASP A 384 -19.75 -2.12 2.14
N PHE A 385 -21.00 -2.25 1.70
CA PHE A 385 -21.39 -2.70 0.36
C PHE A 385 -21.03 -4.16 0.10
N MET A 386 -19.75 -4.44 -0.09
CA MET A 386 -19.20 -5.77 -0.21
C MET A 386 -17.72 -5.74 0.20
N SER A 387 -17.30 -6.65 1.06
CA SER A 387 -15.90 -6.84 1.44
C SER A 387 -15.41 -8.17 0.88
N VAL A 388 -14.36 -8.13 0.07
CA VAL A 388 -13.82 -9.28 -0.67
C VAL A 388 -12.37 -9.48 -0.27
N VAL A 389 -11.98 -10.73 0.00
CA VAL A 389 -10.59 -11.10 0.23
C VAL A 389 -10.25 -12.28 -0.65
N ILE A 390 -9.20 -12.12 -1.45
CA ILE A 390 -8.64 -13.13 -2.33
C ILE A 390 -7.40 -13.68 -1.65
N ALA A 391 -7.39 -14.97 -1.35
CA ALA A 391 -6.20 -15.69 -0.95
C ALA A 391 -5.67 -16.47 -2.15
N MET A 392 -4.42 -16.24 -2.53
CA MET A 392 -3.84 -16.87 -3.72
C MET A 392 -2.40 -17.30 -3.44
N PRO A 393 -1.97 -18.49 -3.91
CA PRO A 393 -0.56 -18.86 -3.93
C PRO A 393 0.26 -17.86 -4.73
N ARG A 394 1.48 -17.55 -4.24
CA ARG A 394 2.41 -16.75 -5.03
C ARG A 394 2.72 -17.46 -6.37
N PRO A 395 2.61 -16.76 -7.52
CA PRO A 395 2.98 -17.34 -8.80
C PRO A 395 4.42 -17.88 -8.76
N ALA A 396 4.64 -19.03 -9.39
CA ALA A 396 5.99 -19.59 -9.51
C ALA A 396 6.91 -18.56 -10.20
N GLN A 397 8.19 -18.53 -9.80
CA GLN A 397 9.16 -17.62 -10.38
C GLN A 397 9.23 -17.79 -11.91
N GLY A 398 9.03 -16.71 -12.66
CA GLY A 398 8.98 -16.74 -14.13
C GLY A 398 7.61 -17.04 -14.74
N ALA A 399 6.56 -17.21 -13.93
CA ALA A 399 5.19 -17.20 -14.41
C ALA A 399 4.87 -15.87 -15.13
N PRO A 400 3.90 -15.86 -16.07
CA PRO A 400 3.47 -14.64 -16.71
C PRO A 400 3.10 -13.56 -15.68
N PRO A 401 3.43 -12.28 -15.95
CA PRO A 401 3.17 -11.21 -15.01
C PRO A 401 1.68 -11.13 -14.68
N GLN A 402 1.39 -10.96 -13.40
CA GLN A 402 0.05 -10.65 -12.90
C GLN A 402 -0.18 -9.13 -12.99
N GLY A 403 -1.42 -8.74 -13.29
CA GLY A 403 -1.89 -7.37 -13.17
C GLY A 403 -3.25 -7.29 -12.48
N GLY A 404 -3.82 -6.09 -12.47
CA GLY A 404 -5.06 -5.76 -11.77
C GLY A 404 -4.82 -5.01 -10.46
N TYR A 405 -5.90 -4.70 -9.77
CA TYR A 405 -5.89 -3.88 -8.55
C TYR A 405 -5.36 -4.62 -7.31
N CYS A 406 -5.16 -5.94 -7.40
CA CYS A 406 -4.47 -6.71 -6.38
C CYS A 406 -2.93 -6.71 -6.53
N GLY A 407 -2.40 -5.95 -7.49
CA GLY A 407 -0.96 -5.82 -7.70
C GLY A 407 -0.33 -6.97 -8.49
N ASN A 408 0.98 -6.89 -8.69
CA ASN A 408 1.74 -7.87 -9.47
C ASN A 408 2.24 -9.07 -8.65
N TYR A 409 2.12 -9.00 -7.32
CA TYR A 409 2.45 -10.05 -6.35
C TYR A 409 3.93 -10.49 -6.33
N ASN A 410 4.84 -9.52 -6.50
CA ASN A 410 6.29 -9.73 -6.51
C ASN A 410 6.98 -9.45 -5.16
N GLY A 411 6.22 -9.02 -4.15
CA GLY A 411 6.70 -8.64 -2.81
C GLY A 411 7.12 -7.18 -2.66
N ILE A 412 6.83 -6.31 -3.63
CA ILE A 412 7.26 -4.90 -3.66
C ILE A 412 6.02 -3.99 -3.66
N PRO A 413 5.49 -3.59 -2.49
CA PRO A 413 4.28 -2.76 -2.42
C PRO A 413 4.40 -1.42 -3.14
N GLU A 414 5.62 -0.89 -3.31
CA GLU A 414 5.86 0.41 -3.94
C GLU A 414 5.60 0.42 -5.46
N ASP A 415 5.57 -0.74 -6.12
CA ASP A 415 5.25 -0.84 -7.54
C ASP A 415 3.79 -1.21 -7.83
N ASP A 416 3.01 -1.39 -6.76
CA ASP A 416 1.56 -1.61 -6.77
C ASP A 416 0.76 -0.33 -6.49
N ALA A 417 1.37 0.64 -5.81
CA ALA A 417 0.68 1.84 -5.34
C ALA A 417 1.63 3.06 -5.32
N LYS A 418 1.17 4.20 -5.87
CA LYS A 418 1.85 5.49 -5.67
C LYS A 418 1.01 6.42 -4.79
N PRO A 419 1.60 7.06 -3.78
CA PRO A 419 0.94 8.13 -3.06
C PRO A 419 0.61 9.28 -4.00
N VAL A 420 -0.64 9.75 -3.98
CA VAL A 420 -1.04 10.95 -4.74
C VAL A 420 -1.51 12.05 -3.82
N VAL A 421 -2.39 11.70 -2.89
CA VAL A 421 -2.74 12.53 -1.74
C VAL A 421 -2.59 11.69 -0.48
N PRO A 422 -2.51 12.33 0.69
CA PRO A 422 -2.20 11.67 1.95
C PRO A 422 -2.92 10.35 2.23
N SER A 423 -4.19 10.26 1.82
CA SER A 423 -5.09 9.14 2.09
C SER A 423 -5.38 8.28 0.85
N TRP A 424 -4.95 8.72 -0.34
CA TRP A 424 -5.29 8.06 -1.59
C TRP A 424 -4.03 7.76 -2.38
N ASN A 425 -3.79 6.47 -2.53
CA ASN A 425 -2.78 5.97 -3.43
C ASN A 425 -3.46 5.55 -4.74
N THR A 426 -2.86 5.94 -5.85
CA THR A 426 -3.26 5.45 -7.17
C THR A 426 -2.60 4.11 -7.44
N PRO A 427 -3.33 3.12 -7.95
CA PRO A 427 -2.74 1.84 -8.31
C PRO A 427 -1.69 1.99 -9.42
N LEU A 428 -0.68 1.13 -9.36
CA LEU A 428 0.38 0.99 -10.34
C LEU A 428 0.36 -0.42 -10.95
N GLY A 429 1.03 -0.58 -12.08
CA GLY A 429 1.15 -1.86 -12.78
C GLY A 429 0.28 -1.99 -14.03
N THR A 430 -0.01 -3.23 -14.41
CA THR A 430 -0.72 -3.56 -15.65
C THR A 430 -2.17 -3.97 -15.37
N GLY A 431 -3.04 -3.90 -16.38
CA GLY A 431 -4.43 -4.34 -16.22
C GLY A 431 -5.33 -3.42 -15.37
N LEU A 432 -4.91 -2.17 -15.13
CA LEU A 432 -5.69 -1.18 -14.37
C LEU A 432 -6.76 -0.45 -15.19
N GLY A 433 -6.65 -0.53 -16.52
CA GLY A 433 -7.64 0.03 -17.45
C GLY A 433 -8.99 -0.68 -17.39
N PRO A 434 -10.02 -0.10 -18.00
CA PRO A 434 -11.35 -0.72 -18.09
C PRO A 434 -11.27 -2.13 -18.70
N VAL A 435 -12.06 -3.06 -18.16
CA VAL A 435 -12.17 -4.41 -18.72
C VAL A 435 -12.77 -4.35 -20.13
N PRO A 436 -12.10 -4.88 -21.17
CA PRO A 436 -12.66 -4.92 -22.52
C PRO A 436 -13.99 -5.67 -22.54
N ARG A 437 -14.97 -5.19 -23.32
CA ARG A 437 -16.33 -5.77 -23.37
C ARG A 437 -16.33 -7.28 -23.64
N SER A 438 -15.46 -7.76 -24.52
CA SER A 438 -15.35 -9.18 -24.88
C SER A 438 -14.81 -10.06 -23.74
N LEU A 439 -14.18 -9.46 -22.74
CA LEU A 439 -13.62 -10.13 -21.57
C LEU A 439 -14.45 -9.85 -20.29
N ASN A 440 -15.49 -9.01 -20.36
CA ASN A 440 -16.28 -8.64 -19.19
C ASN A 440 -17.22 -9.79 -18.78
N LEU A 441 -16.93 -10.42 -17.64
CA LEU A 441 -17.65 -11.59 -17.14
C LEU A 441 -19.08 -11.23 -16.70
N PHE A 442 -19.33 -9.97 -16.33
CA PHE A 442 -20.66 -9.46 -16.00
C PHE A 442 -21.54 -9.19 -17.23
N LYS A 443 -21.01 -9.43 -18.44
CA LYS A 443 -21.74 -9.33 -19.72
C LYS A 443 -21.89 -10.66 -20.44
N GLY A 444 -21.27 -11.70 -19.90
CA GLY A 444 -21.34 -13.04 -20.46
C GLY A 444 -22.77 -13.60 -20.42
N LYS A 445 -22.96 -14.73 -21.09
CA LYS A 445 -24.24 -15.47 -21.08
C LYS A 445 -24.66 -15.90 -19.66
N SER A 446 -23.70 -15.99 -18.75
CA SER A 446 -23.88 -16.34 -17.34
C SER A 446 -24.37 -15.17 -16.49
N ALA A 447 -24.34 -13.93 -16.99
CA ALA A 447 -24.80 -12.77 -16.24
C ALA A 447 -26.32 -12.57 -16.41
N PRO A 448 -27.04 -12.16 -15.35
CA PRO A 448 -28.46 -11.89 -15.43
C PRO A 448 -28.71 -10.63 -16.26
N ALA A 449 -29.86 -10.58 -16.94
CA ALA A 449 -30.17 -9.49 -17.88
C ALA A 449 -30.10 -8.09 -17.26
N SER A 450 -30.46 -7.95 -15.97
CA SER A 450 -30.35 -6.70 -15.22
C SER A 450 -28.88 -6.22 -15.11
N LEU A 451 -27.96 -7.13 -14.83
CA LEU A 451 -26.53 -6.86 -14.72
C LEU A 451 -25.90 -6.58 -16.08
N VAL A 452 -26.31 -7.33 -17.12
CA VAL A 452 -25.88 -7.09 -18.50
C VAL A 452 -26.34 -5.72 -18.99
N ALA A 453 -27.59 -5.35 -18.72
CA ALA A 453 -28.15 -4.05 -19.09
C ALA A 453 -27.40 -2.91 -18.39
N TYR A 454 -27.20 -3.04 -17.08
CA TYR A 454 -26.46 -2.07 -16.27
C TYR A 454 -25.02 -1.88 -16.77
N THR A 455 -24.26 -2.97 -16.93
CA THR A 455 -22.87 -2.89 -17.39
C THR A 455 -22.76 -2.44 -18.85
N SER A 456 -23.77 -2.69 -19.69
CA SER A 456 -23.80 -2.19 -21.07
C SER A 456 -24.00 -0.68 -21.11
N ALA A 457 -24.94 -0.14 -20.31
CA ALA A 457 -25.15 1.30 -20.19
C ALA A 457 -23.89 2.06 -19.73
N LEU A 458 -23.03 1.40 -18.95
CA LEU A 458 -21.77 1.96 -18.50
C LEU A 458 -20.75 2.21 -19.61
N GLU A 459 -20.64 1.28 -20.55
CA GLU A 459 -19.71 1.40 -21.67
C GLU A 459 -20.20 2.36 -22.76
N GLU A 460 -21.52 2.52 -22.87
CA GLU A 460 -22.14 3.45 -23.82
C GLU A 460 -21.96 4.92 -23.43
N GLN A 461 -21.45 5.20 -22.22
CA GLN A 461 -21.05 6.55 -21.89
C GLN A 461 -19.88 6.96 -22.80
N PRO A 462 -20.04 8.03 -23.61
CA PRO A 462 -19.07 8.41 -24.64
C PRO A 462 -17.68 8.59 -24.02
N GLU A 463 -16.63 8.15 -24.73
CA GLU A 463 -15.24 8.22 -24.25
C GLU A 463 -14.85 9.63 -23.76
N ALA A 464 -15.48 10.67 -24.29
CA ALA A 464 -15.31 12.06 -23.87
C ALA A 464 -15.81 12.40 -22.44
N ARG A 465 -16.48 11.46 -21.75
CA ARG A 465 -16.79 11.53 -20.32
C ARG A 465 -16.00 10.51 -19.50
N ARG A 466 -15.00 9.85 -20.10
CA ARG A 466 -14.30 8.75 -19.43
C ARG A 466 -13.62 9.22 -18.15
N PRO A 467 -13.52 8.31 -17.17
CA PRO A 467 -13.01 8.63 -15.86
C PRO A 467 -11.58 9.14 -15.84
N GLU A 468 -10.74 9.04 -16.88
CA GLU A 468 -9.42 9.66 -16.75
C GLU A 468 -9.52 11.17 -16.52
N GLU A 469 -10.35 11.89 -17.26
CA GLU A 469 -10.62 13.30 -16.94
C GLU A 469 -11.46 13.46 -15.69
N GLY A 470 -12.40 12.56 -15.40
CA GLY A 470 -13.27 12.64 -14.22
C GLY A 470 -12.56 12.34 -12.90
N GLU A 471 -11.64 11.40 -12.90
CA GLU A 471 -10.83 10.89 -11.79
C GLU A 471 -9.61 11.79 -11.61
N LEU A 472 -8.94 12.24 -12.69
CA LEU A 472 -8.01 13.37 -12.58
C LEU A 472 -8.75 14.66 -12.20
N ARG A 473 -10.01 14.87 -12.58
CA ARG A 473 -10.77 16.05 -12.15
C ARG A 473 -11.12 15.93 -10.68
N SER A 474 -11.64 14.80 -10.20
CA SER A 474 -11.92 14.59 -8.77
C SER A 474 -10.65 14.68 -7.94
N LEU A 475 -9.55 14.09 -8.42
CA LEU A 475 -8.25 14.17 -7.78
C LEU A 475 -7.65 15.57 -7.84
N ARG A 476 -7.76 16.29 -8.98
CA ARG A 476 -7.41 17.71 -9.08
C ARG A 476 -8.29 18.54 -8.17
N GLU A 477 -9.56 18.24 -8.07
CA GLU A 477 -10.51 18.97 -7.24
C GLU A 477 -10.19 18.73 -5.75
N LEU A 478 -9.79 17.51 -5.38
CA LEU A 478 -9.24 17.14 -4.07
C LEU A 478 -7.91 17.83 -3.77
N LEU A 479 -6.95 17.77 -4.71
CA LEU A 479 -5.67 18.47 -4.61
C LEU A 479 -5.89 19.99 -4.53
N ASP A 480 -6.88 20.50 -5.26
CA ASP A 480 -7.32 21.88 -5.23
C ASP A 480 -8.01 22.21 -3.90
N VAL A 481 -8.62 21.27 -3.19
CA VAL A 481 -9.13 21.53 -1.83
C VAL A 481 -7.97 21.84 -0.90
N VAL A 482 -6.88 21.06 -0.94
CA VAL A 482 -5.67 21.33 -0.14
C VAL A 482 -4.98 22.61 -0.60
N ALA A 483 -4.86 22.82 -1.92
CA ALA A 483 -4.22 24.01 -2.48
C ALA A 483 -5.04 25.29 -2.21
N ARG A 484 -6.37 25.19 -2.10
CA ARG A 484 -7.27 26.30 -1.75
C ARG A 484 -7.56 26.38 -0.25
N CYS A 485 -6.92 25.53 0.56
CA CYS A 485 -7.05 25.61 2.00
C CYS A 485 -6.51 26.97 2.47
N PRO A 486 -7.32 27.81 3.14
CA PRO A 486 -6.84 29.11 3.60
C PRO A 486 -5.56 28.94 4.42
N GLU A 487 -4.53 29.75 4.15
CA GLU A 487 -3.22 29.60 4.79
C GLU A 487 -3.30 29.57 6.32
N GLU A 488 -4.21 30.37 6.90
CA GLU A 488 -4.48 30.35 8.35
C GLU A 488 -5.04 29.00 8.83
N LEU A 489 -6.02 28.44 8.11
CA LEU A 489 -6.60 27.14 8.44
C LEU A 489 -5.58 26.02 8.25
N LYS A 490 -4.77 26.07 7.18
CA LYS A 490 -3.70 25.10 6.92
C LYS A 490 -2.60 25.15 7.97
N ALA A 491 -2.26 26.33 8.47
CA ALA A 491 -1.32 26.49 9.58
C ALA A 491 -1.88 25.89 10.88
N GLN A 492 -3.15 26.17 11.20
CA GLN A 492 -3.84 25.58 12.35
C GLN A 492 -3.94 24.06 12.24
N ALA A 493 -4.24 23.55 11.04
CA ALA A 493 -4.25 22.13 10.74
C ALA A 493 -2.87 21.52 10.97
N SER A 494 -1.82 22.11 10.38
CA SER A 494 -0.44 21.62 10.50
C SER A 494 0.04 21.59 11.95
N GLU A 495 -0.27 22.63 12.74
CA GLU A 495 0.05 22.69 14.18
C GLU A 495 -0.70 21.60 14.97
N ARG A 496 -1.99 21.41 14.72
CA ARG A 496 -2.78 20.43 15.48
C ARG A 496 -2.44 18.99 15.08
N CYS A 497 -2.23 18.77 13.79
CA CYS A 497 -1.82 17.50 13.21
C CYS A 497 -0.34 17.19 13.46
N SER A 498 0.49 18.13 13.94
CA SER A 498 1.90 17.84 14.27
C SER A 498 2.08 16.86 15.42
N ARG A 499 1.00 16.58 16.14
CA ARG A 499 0.94 15.55 17.18
C ARG A 499 0.72 14.16 16.60
N VAL A 500 0.27 14.08 15.34
CA VAL A 500 0.16 12.83 14.62
C VAL A 500 1.57 12.41 14.19
N GLU A 501 2.13 11.40 14.86
CA GLU A 501 3.51 10.96 14.59
C GLU A 501 3.65 10.34 13.19
N ASP A 502 2.57 9.74 12.69
CA ASP A 502 2.58 9.13 11.37
C ASP A 502 2.45 10.15 10.26
N ALA A 503 3.51 10.28 9.46
CA ALA A 503 3.57 11.26 8.39
C ALA A 503 2.45 11.12 7.34
N ARG A 504 1.86 9.92 7.16
CA ARG A 504 0.72 9.72 6.26
C ARG A 504 -0.55 10.25 6.92
N MET A 505 -0.85 9.81 8.15
CA MET A 505 -2.00 10.29 8.92
C MET A 505 -1.91 11.78 9.28
N GLN A 506 -0.73 12.34 9.46
CA GLN A 506 -0.53 13.77 9.68
C GLN A 506 -1.01 14.55 8.45
N ARG A 507 -0.67 14.07 7.26
CA ARG A 507 -1.11 14.72 6.04
C ARG A 507 -2.61 14.49 5.80
N ASP A 508 -3.18 13.35 6.21
CA ASP A 508 -4.64 13.09 6.20
C ASP A 508 -5.39 14.03 7.13
N CYS A 509 -4.89 14.16 8.34
CA CYS A 509 -5.37 15.11 9.33
C CYS A 509 -5.42 16.54 8.77
N ILE A 510 -4.35 16.98 8.08
CA ILE A 510 -4.33 18.30 7.43
C ILE A 510 -5.37 18.37 6.31
N PHE A 511 -5.46 17.32 5.49
CA PHE A 511 -6.44 17.23 4.41
C PHE A 511 -7.88 17.33 4.94
N ASP A 512 -8.23 16.59 5.99
CA ASP A 512 -9.57 16.55 6.58
C ASP A 512 -9.96 17.90 7.15
N VAL A 513 -9.04 18.59 7.85
CA VAL A 513 -9.27 19.96 8.32
C VAL A 513 -9.51 20.90 7.14
N CYS A 514 -8.72 20.80 6.08
CA CYS A 514 -8.87 21.64 4.89
C CYS A 514 -10.17 21.38 4.13
N LEU A 515 -10.59 20.11 4.03
CA LEU A 515 -11.81 19.69 3.36
C LEU A 515 -13.06 20.11 4.13
N THR A 516 -13.09 19.85 5.45
CA THR A 516 -14.21 20.16 6.33
C THR A 516 -14.29 21.63 6.71
N LYS A 517 -13.17 22.35 6.59
CA LYS A 517 -12.95 23.69 7.14
C LYS A 517 -13.11 23.74 8.66
N ASP A 518 -12.83 22.62 9.33
CA ASP A 518 -12.96 22.47 10.78
C ASP A 518 -11.66 21.93 11.38
N VAL A 519 -11.01 22.73 12.22
CA VAL A 519 -9.77 22.34 12.92
C VAL A 519 -10.02 21.20 13.92
N GLN A 520 -11.26 21.00 14.38
CA GLN A 520 -11.59 19.87 15.27
C GLN A 520 -11.51 18.51 14.58
N ALA A 521 -11.58 18.45 13.24
CA ALA A 521 -11.35 17.21 12.49
C ALA A 521 -9.95 16.62 12.77
N ALA A 522 -8.97 17.45 13.16
CA ALA A 522 -7.65 16.97 13.57
C ALA A 522 -7.68 16.16 14.89
N ASP A 523 -8.62 16.43 15.78
CA ASP A 523 -8.75 15.68 17.03
C ASP A 523 -9.23 14.24 16.78
N GLU A 524 -10.03 14.02 15.73
CA GLU A 524 -10.47 12.68 15.31
C GLU A 524 -9.28 11.87 14.77
N ALA A 525 -8.39 12.49 14.00
CA ALA A 525 -7.16 11.86 13.54
C ALA A 525 -6.21 11.53 14.71
N LEU A 526 -6.11 12.43 15.71
CA LEU A 526 -5.26 12.24 16.89
C LEU A 526 -5.80 11.15 17.82
N ALA A 527 -7.10 11.14 18.10
CA ALA A 527 -7.77 10.02 18.76
C ALA A 527 -7.58 8.72 17.96
N GLY A 528 -7.50 8.86 16.64
CA GLY A 528 -7.17 7.80 15.72
C GLY A 528 -5.83 7.14 16.04
N GLU A 529 -4.78 7.94 16.15
CA GLU A 529 -3.43 7.48 16.48
C GLU A 529 -3.33 6.89 17.89
N VAL A 530 -3.91 7.54 18.91
CA VAL A 530 -3.90 7.01 20.29
C VAL A 530 -4.56 5.63 20.37
N LEU A 531 -5.65 5.42 19.63
CA LEU A 531 -6.27 4.09 19.52
C LEU A 531 -5.38 3.11 18.75
N ARG A 532 -4.70 3.60 17.70
CA ARG A 532 -3.76 2.81 16.90
C ARG A 532 -2.67 2.27 17.83
N ASP A 533 -1.98 3.13 18.57
CA ASP A 533 -0.89 2.73 19.47
C ASP A 533 -1.36 1.77 20.57
N ALA A 534 -2.59 1.92 21.05
CA ALA A 534 -3.19 1.01 22.03
C ALA A 534 -3.62 -0.36 21.43
N ILE A 535 -4.01 -0.41 20.16
CA ILE A 535 -4.50 -1.62 19.47
C ILE A 535 -3.38 -2.35 18.72
N ASN A 536 -2.33 -1.63 18.32
CA ASN A 536 -1.23 -2.10 17.50
C ASN A 536 -0.33 -3.13 18.19
N ALA A 537 -0.36 -3.21 19.53
CA ALA A 537 0.34 -4.19 20.36
C ALA A 537 0.04 -5.68 20.06
N LYS A 538 -0.69 -6.00 18.98
CA LYS A 538 -0.95 -7.37 18.50
C LYS A 538 0.19 -7.95 17.65
N GLY A 539 1.29 -7.23 17.45
CA GLY A 539 2.55 -7.87 17.06
C GLY A 539 2.76 -8.16 15.60
N VAL A 540 2.06 -7.52 14.68
CA VAL A 540 2.16 -7.86 13.26
C VAL A 540 3.22 -6.97 12.58
N PRO A 541 4.30 -7.54 12.01
CA PRO A 541 5.33 -6.77 11.30
C PRO A 541 4.77 -6.06 10.07
N ILE A 542 5.09 -4.79 9.89
CA ILE A 542 4.81 -3.97 8.70
C ILE A 542 6.10 -3.89 7.89
N PHE A 543 6.09 -4.27 6.61
CA PHE A 543 7.26 -4.07 5.77
C PHE A 543 7.42 -2.60 5.43
N MET A 544 8.56 -2.01 5.79
CA MET A 544 8.87 -0.60 5.58
C MET A 544 9.62 -0.36 4.26
N GLY A 545 10.05 -1.42 3.59
CA GLY A 545 10.78 -1.39 2.34
C GLY A 545 12.22 -1.92 2.45
N HIS A 546 12.96 -1.80 1.35
CA HIS A 546 14.34 -2.27 1.25
C HIS A 546 15.35 -1.20 1.71
N GLY A 547 15.79 -1.30 2.96
CA GLY A 547 16.76 -0.42 3.61
C GLY A 547 16.91 -0.76 5.09
N GLU A 548 17.89 -0.15 5.77
CA GLU A 548 17.98 -0.25 7.24
C GLU A 548 16.89 0.59 7.88
N CYS A 549 16.31 0.14 8.99
CA CYS A 549 15.28 0.88 9.71
C CYS A 549 15.87 2.17 10.33
N LEU A 550 15.24 3.30 10.03
CA LEU A 550 15.61 4.63 10.54
C LEU A 550 14.41 5.31 11.21
N ASP A 551 14.70 6.15 12.20
CA ASP A 551 13.70 7.04 12.79
C ASP A 551 13.41 8.25 11.88
N SER A 552 12.52 9.14 12.31
CA SER A 552 12.15 10.35 11.56
C SER A 552 13.29 11.36 11.37
N ARG A 553 14.41 11.18 12.08
CA ARG A 553 15.63 11.99 11.97
C ARG A 553 16.73 11.27 11.19
N SER A 554 16.37 10.20 10.46
CA SER A 554 17.25 9.32 9.72
C SER A 554 18.36 8.71 10.59
N GLN A 555 18.09 8.51 11.88
CA GLN A 555 19.02 7.87 12.82
C GLN A 555 18.73 6.38 12.93
N ARG A 556 19.81 5.59 13.00
CA ARG A 556 19.73 4.14 13.20
C ARG A 556 19.30 3.84 14.63
N PHE A 557 18.44 2.86 14.80
CA PHE A 557 18.06 2.34 16.11
C PHE A 557 19.10 1.40 16.69
N THR A 558 18.97 1.11 18.00
CA THR A 558 19.69 -0.01 18.61
C THR A 558 19.14 -1.31 18.06
N SER A 559 20.04 -2.23 17.69
CA SER A 559 19.65 -3.52 17.13
C SER A 559 20.42 -4.68 17.75
N ILE A 560 19.73 -5.83 17.85
CA ILE A 560 20.23 -7.03 18.53
C ILE A 560 20.16 -8.21 17.56
N GLY A 561 21.29 -8.85 17.32
CA GLY A 561 21.39 -9.96 16.37
C GLY A 561 20.68 -11.23 16.87
N THR A 562 20.07 -11.96 15.93
CA THR A 562 19.52 -13.31 16.12
C THR A 562 20.27 -14.31 15.25
N ASN A 563 19.98 -15.61 15.37
CA ASN A 563 20.52 -16.62 14.45
C ASN A 563 19.64 -16.88 13.21
N LEU A 564 18.55 -16.13 13.05
CA LEU A 564 17.60 -16.23 11.94
C LEU A 564 18.19 -15.60 10.68
N ARG A 565 17.88 -16.14 9.49
CA ARG A 565 18.55 -15.73 8.23
C ARG A 565 17.60 -15.43 7.08
N THR A 566 16.31 -15.52 7.32
CA THR A 566 15.28 -15.28 6.29
C THR A 566 14.31 -14.20 6.73
N ASP A 567 13.73 -13.50 5.76
CA ASP A 567 12.70 -12.47 5.96
C ASP A 567 11.49 -13.03 6.73
N SER A 568 11.06 -14.25 6.40
CA SER A 568 9.95 -14.93 7.09
C SER A 568 10.27 -15.20 8.56
N GLU A 569 11.50 -15.62 8.88
CA GLU A 569 11.91 -15.83 10.26
C GLU A 569 12.02 -14.49 11.01
N CYS A 570 12.51 -13.43 10.37
CA CYS A 570 12.54 -12.07 10.93
C CYS A 570 11.14 -11.58 11.32
N GLN A 571 10.17 -11.78 10.45
CA GLN A 571 8.80 -11.40 10.72
C GLN A 571 8.21 -12.26 11.85
N GLU A 572 8.51 -13.55 11.88
CA GLU A 572 7.97 -14.43 12.90
C GLU A 572 8.53 -14.14 14.30
N VAL A 573 9.83 -13.83 14.42
CA VAL A 573 10.40 -13.42 15.71
C VAL A 573 9.77 -12.11 16.20
N LEU A 574 9.48 -11.18 15.29
CA LEU A 574 8.76 -9.97 15.65
C LEU A 574 7.35 -10.24 16.15
N ARG A 575 6.62 -11.18 15.55
CA ARG A 575 5.30 -11.59 16.06
C ARG A 575 5.35 -12.14 17.46
N GLN A 576 6.43 -12.81 17.84
CA GLN A 576 6.61 -13.30 19.21
C GLN A 576 7.02 -12.18 20.18
N LEU A 577 7.77 -11.21 19.69
CA LEU A 577 8.24 -10.07 20.47
C LEU A 577 7.23 -8.91 20.55
N ALA A 578 6.10 -9.01 19.85
CA ALA A 578 4.91 -8.16 19.91
C ALA A 578 4.64 -7.45 21.24
N LEU A 579 4.61 -8.22 22.33
CA LEU A 579 4.23 -7.77 23.66
C LEU A 579 5.45 -7.35 24.51
N THR A 580 6.64 -7.39 23.93
CA THR A 580 7.89 -7.02 24.59
C THR A 580 8.07 -5.52 24.45
N LYS A 581 7.88 -4.81 25.56
CA LYS A 581 7.94 -3.35 25.61
C LYS A 581 9.25 -2.82 25.01
N GLY A 582 9.13 -1.94 24.02
CA GLY A 582 10.24 -1.25 23.35
C GLY A 582 10.96 -2.07 22.29
N VAL A 583 10.38 -3.19 21.85
CA VAL A 583 10.70 -3.76 20.53
C VAL A 583 9.94 -2.96 19.48
N LEU A 584 10.66 -2.44 18.48
CA LEU A 584 10.14 -1.51 17.49
C LEU A 584 10.04 -2.11 16.09
N GLY A 585 10.79 -3.18 15.81
CA GLY A 585 10.86 -3.76 14.47
C GLY A 585 12.01 -4.74 14.32
N SER A 586 12.28 -5.17 13.09
CA SER A 586 13.42 -6.00 12.74
C SER A 586 13.95 -5.58 11.38
N GLN A 587 15.19 -5.92 11.12
CA GLN A 587 15.80 -5.74 9.82
C GLN A 587 16.73 -6.90 9.51
N ILE A 588 16.94 -7.18 8.22
CA ILE A 588 17.91 -8.18 7.79
C ILE A 588 18.63 -7.70 6.55
N ARG A 589 19.94 -7.96 6.52
CA ARG A 589 20.75 -7.78 5.31
C ARG A 589 20.82 -9.09 4.55
N ARG A 590 20.70 -9.07 3.22
CA ARG A 590 20.81 -10.26 2.37
C ARG A 590 22.09 -11.06 2.69
N GLY A 591 21.91 -12.33 3.07
CA GLY A 591 23.01 -13.24 3.45
C GLY A 591 23.55 -13.06 4.87
N SER A 592 22.96 -12.16 5.67
CA SER A 592 23.29 -11.93 7.08
C SER A 592 22.23 -12.54 8.01
N SER A 593 22.31 -12.23 9.31
CA SER A 593 21.29 -12.60 10.28
C SER A 593 20.31 -11.46 10.56
N CYS A 594 19.12 -11.86 10.99
CA CYS A 594 18.07 -10.94 11.41
C CYS A 594 18.48 -10.17 12.66
N GLN A 595 18.19 -8.87 12.68
CA GLN A 595 18.40 -7.98 13.80
C GLN A 595 17.06 -7.48 14.32
N VAL A 596 16.81 -7.59 15.62
CA VAL A 596 15.64 -7.01 16.28
C VAL A 596 15.98 -5.57 16.67
N ILE A 597 15.16 -4.63 16.20
CA ILE A 597 15.23 -3.20 16.48
C ILE A 597 14.50 -2.89 17.79
N VAL A 598 15.16 -2.15 18.67
CA VAL A 598 14.68 -1.80 20.00
C VAL A 598 14.98 -0.35 20.36
N ASP A 599 14.24 0.17 21.34
CA ASP A 599 14.60 1.41 22.02
C ASP A 599 15.98 1.31 22.70
N VAL A 600 16.66 2.44 22.82
CA VAL A 600 18.06 2.55 23.30
C VAL A 600 18.31 1.90 24.67
N SER A 601 17.28 1.72 25.50
CA SER A 601 17.40 1.15 26.85
C SER A 601 16.75 -0.22 27.02
N VAL A 602 16.41 -0.91 25.94
CA VAL A 602 15.60 -2.13 25.98
C VAL A 602 16.44 -3.35 25.60
N ASP A 603 16.39 -4.38 26.44
CA ASP A 603 16.98 -5.68 26.21
C ASP A 603 15.86 -6.75 26.17
N PRO A 604 15.44 -7.21 24.97
CA PRO A 604 14.44 -8.26 24.80
C PRO A 604 15.02 -9.66 24.97
N THR A 605 16.32 -9.83 25.27
CA THR A 605 16.99 -11.15 25.22
C THR A 605 16.51 -12.14 26.29
N SER A 606 15.78 -11.67 27.30
CA SER A 606 15.08 -12.54 28.25
C SER A 606 13.97 -13.38 27.60
N VAL A 607 13.43 -12.93 26.47
CA VAL A 607 12.42 -13.68 25.71
C VAL A 607 13.10 -14.73 24.85
N LYS A 608 12.65 -15.98 24.93
CA LYS A 608 13.15 -17.06 24.07
C LYS A 608 12.55 -16.92 22.68
N ILE A 609 13.41 -16.88 21.66
CA ILE A 609 13.03 -16.78 20.26
C ILE A 609 13.48 -18.03 19.47
N PRO A 610 12.81 -18.38 18.36
CA PRO A 610 13.29 -19.40 17.42
C PRO A 610 14.70 -19.07 16.93
N GLY A 611 15.54 -20.10 16.81
CA GLY A 611 16.96 -19.92 16.46
C GLY A 611 17.85 -19.30 17.56
N GLY A 612 17.25 -18.62 18.54
CA GLY A 612 17.96 -17.94 19.62
C GLY A 612 18.62 -16.63 19.19
N TRP A 613 19.04 -15.87 20.20
CA TRP A 613 19.82 -14.66 20.03
C TRP A 613 21.23 -15.00 19.56
N SER A 614 21.81 -14.14 18.72
CA SER A 614 23.19 -14.34 18.26
C SER A 614 24.15 -13.90 19.35
N PRO A 615 25.10 -14.74 19.81
CA PRO A 615 26.26 -14.24 20.53
C PRO A 615 27.02 -13.35 19.54
N GLY A 616 27.20 -12.07 19.83
CA GLY A 616 27.68 -11.04 18.90
C GLY A 616 28.64 -11.56 17.82
N GLY A 617 28.33 -11.24 16.56
CA GLY A 617 28.92 -11.86 15.38
C GLY A 617 30.45 -12.02 15.42
N SER A 618 30.90 -13.20 14.99
CA SER A 618 32.28 -13.58 14.63
C SER A 618 33.40 -12.61 15.06
N GLY A 619 33.70 -12.55 16.36
CA GLY A 619 34.96 -12.01 16.88
C GLY A 619 34.89 -10.66 17.61
N THR A 620 33.76 -9.95 17.59
CA THR A 620 33.55 -8.79 18.46
C THR A 620 32.52 -9.15 19.52
N ALA A 621 32.90 -9.08 20.79
CA ALA A 621 32.13 -9.54 21.94
C ALA A 621 30.81 -8.78 22.21
N GLU A 622 30.38 -7.89 21.32
CA GLU A 622 29.17 -7.08 21.53
C GLU A 622 28.01 -7.57 20.65
N PRO A 623 26.95 -8.15 21.26
CA PRO A 623 25.73 -8.57 20.55
C PRO A 623 24.81 -7.40 20.14
N TYR A 624 25.21 -6.17 20.49
CA TYR A 624 24.46 -4.95 20.27
C TYR A 624 25.13 -4.10 19.19
N VAL A 625 24.32 -3.59 18.25
CA VAL A 625 24.70 -2.42 17.46
C VAL A 625 23.94 -1.25 18.04
N TRP A 626 24.64 -0.39 18.78
CA TRP A 626 24.05 0.78 19.41
C TRP A 626 23.66 1.82 18.35
N GLY A 627 22.44 2.32 18.45
CA GLY A 627 21.92 3.41 17.63
C GLY A 627 21.36 4.54 18.48
N ALA A 628 21.16 5.70 17.86
CA ALA A 628 20.58 6.89 18.50
C ALA A 628 19.09 7.09 18.14
N GLY A 629 18.56 6.28 17.23
CA GLY A 629 17.18 6.36 16.76
C GLY A 629 16.17 6.19 17.89
N GLN A 630 15.08 6.97 17.83
CA GLN A 630 14.03 7.01 18.85
C GLN A 630 12.64 6.95 18.22
N GLY A 631 11.67 6.40 18.95
CA GLY A 631 10.28 6.33 18.52
C GLY A 631 10.04 5.26 17.46
N LEU A 632 9.06 5.50 16.58
CA LEU A 632 8.70 4.53 15.55
C LEU A 632 9.67 4.56 14.37
N ILE A 633 9.79 3.43 13.67
CA ILE A 633 10.49 3.37 12.38
C ILE A 633 9.67 4.21 11.39
N ARG A 634 10.31 5.22 10.78
CA ARG A 634 9.64 6.18 9.89
C ARG A 634 10.30 6.28 8.52
N ASP A 635 11.53 5.81 8.40
CA ASP A 635 12.33 5.91 7.19
C ASP A 635 13.20 4.67 7.04
N ILE A 636 13.79 4.50 5.87
CA ILE A 636 14.74 3.44 5.57
C ILE A 636 15.98 3.98 4.87
N SER A 637 17.13 3.37 5.14
CA SER A 637 18.36 3.76 4.44
C SER A 637 18.29 3.39 2.96
N ARG A 638 19.12 4.01 2.11
CA ARG A 638 19.17 3.70 0.66
C ARG A 638 19.86 2.37 0.33
N ASP A 639 20.31 1.61 1.34
CA ASP A 639 20.98 0.34 1.14
C ASP A 639 19.95 -0.78 0.92
N ALA A 640 19.57 -0.98 -0.36
CA ALA A 640 18.62 -2.01 -0.78
C ALA A 640 19.08 -3.46 -0.51
N SER A 641 20.28 -3.68 0.04
CA SER A 641 20.68 -4.99 0.58
C SER A 641 19.98 -5.34 1.88
N TRP A 642 19.29 -4.38 2.50
CA TRP A 642 18.48 -4.58 3.70
C TRP A 642 16.99 -4.69 3.39
N SER A 643 16.26 -5.30 4.31
CA SER A 643 14.81 -5.29 4.41
C SER A 643 14.46 -4.87 5.84
N CYS A 644 13.53 -3.92 5.99
CA CYS A 644 13.11 -3.40 7.28
C CYS A 644 11.64 -3.71 7.54
N TRP A 645 11.32 -4.14 8.77
CA TRP A 645 9.95 -4.27 9.25
C TRP A 645 9.75 -3.52 10.55
N GLN A 646 8.63 -2.82 10.68
CA GLN A 646 8.20 -2.17 11.90
C GLN A 646 7.24 -3.08 12.66
N LEU A 647 7.44 -3.20 13.97
CA LEU A 647 6.47 -3.73 14.91
C LEU A 647 5.61 -2.54 15.36
N ASN A 648 4.31 -2.61 15.09
CA ASN A 648 3.40 -1.51 15.45
C ASN A 648 2.97 -1.61 16.91
#